data_AF-A0A667X962-F1
#
_entry.id   AF-A0A667X962-F1
#
_cell.length_a   1.000
_cell.length_b   1.000
_cell.length_c   1.000
_cell.angle_alpha   90.00
_cell.angle_beta   90.00
_cell.angle_gamma   90.00
#
_symmetry.space_group_name_H-M   'P 1'
#
loop_
_entity.id
_entity.type
_entity.pdbx_description
1 polymer ?
#
loop_
_entity_poly.entity_id
_entity_poly.type
_entity_poly.pdbx_seq_one_letter_code
_entity_poly.pdbx_strand_id
1 'polypeptide(L)'
;MQFLGRLLDTVSSVSNLFSNPYRVREVPLSDYGGGGGRVRLKEEGRMVLYRNPPSQSWDCLLMCPETPTVALRLFQVASEEDAMNWFPQYALKLRPFYETLPLKAETTQPIVDCLRNHPDWSSAHIAVDTGLRECLKHNYINARDASGQTPLHLACERGDTVCVKELLEESQARTDIRDRNGETPMHCAAKQDSAVIIQVLCSRLCAGVNELNSNGETPIHVACRLGRIEAVNALLGGGARCDIIGSRGYPIHAAMKYSEKSCAEAILIADPSQLQAEDAVYGGTPLHWSKTAEMCRMLLEHGCAVNFLSKTGESALHILTKKGRFEAAMVLLTHGANANLRGQDGNTALHLAMKMDHMDLIKALIVFGADVEIHNDLGETPGLIAARTSKGRRTGSAGKQRGKRQVMDRLLCLDGGGIKGLVLIQMLIALEKEAGRPTRELFDWVSGTSTGGILALAIIHGKSMEYLRCLYFRMKEQVFKGSRPYESAPLEDFLKKEFGENTKMTDVRYPRVMVTSVLADRHPGELHIFRNYDPPSIHREPPYATTATFKPLTIPQEQLVWRAARSSGAAPTYFRPMGRFLDGGLLANNPTLDAMTEIHQHNKALKTEGRAEEVQKLGIVVSLGTGKPPQVVVSSVDVFRPSNPLELAKSFVGAKELGKMLVDCCTDSDGCAVDRARSWCEMTDTIYHRLSPQLSQEVMLDEVSDAVLVDMLWETQMYLYEKREILQSLAKQLLDN
;
A
#
# COMPACT_ATOMS: atom_id res chain seq x y z
N MET A 1 -53.96 33.57 -53.63
CA MET A 1 -52.74 34.38 -53.41
C MET A 1 -52.75 35.21 -52.12
N GLN A 2 -53.75 35.10 -51.22
CA GLN A 2 -53.76 35.81 -49.91
C GLN A 2 -53.62 34.87 -48.69
N PHE A 3 -53.53 33.55 -48.90
CA PHE A 3 -53.41 32.56 -47.82
C PHE A 3 -51.94 32.25 -47.42
N LEU A 4 -50.99 32.46 -48.34
CA LEU A 4 -49.55 32.25 -48.08
C LEU A 4 -48.88 33.41 -47.34
N GLY A 5 -49.41 34.64 -47.44
CA GLY A 5 -48.88 35.81 -46.72
C GLY A 5 -49.16 35.78 -45.22
N ARG A 6 -50.37 35.36 -44.80
CA ARG A 6 -50.73 35.30 -43.38
C ARG A 6 -50.03 34.17 -42.62
N LEU A 7 -49.64 33.08 -43.29
CA LEU A 7 -48.91 31.96 -42.69
C LEU A 7 -47.42 32.28 -42.50
N LEU A 8 -46.82 33.08 -43.38
CA LEU A 8 -45.45 33.57 -43.20
C LEU A 8 -45.36 34.64 -42.10
N ASP A 9 -46.38 35.49 -41.94
CA ASP A 9 -46.44 36.48 -40.86
C ASP A 9 -46.78 35.88 -39.48
N THR A 10 -47.52 34.76 -39.43
CA THR A 10 -47.73 34.03 -38.16
C THR A 10 -46.52 33.18 -37.78
N VAL A 11 -45.76 32.64 -38.74
CA VAL A 11 -44.53 31.90 -38.42
C VAL A 11 -43.37 32.82 -38.02
N SER A 12 -43.30 34.06 -38.54
CA SER A 12 -42.32 35.07 -38.09
C SER A 12 -42.64 35.65 -36.69
N SER A 13 -43.92 35.79 -36.34
CA SER A 13 -44.35 36.25 -35.02
C SER A 13 -44.26 35.16 -33.94
N VAL A 14 -44.53 33.89 -34.29
CA VAL A 14 -44.38 32.75 -33.36
C VAL A 14 -42.90 32.38 -33.16
N SER A 15 -42.02 32.61 -34.14
CA SER A 15 -40.57 32.44 -33.95
C SER A 15 -39.93 33.55 -33.09
N ASN A 16 -40.56 34.73 -32.99
CA ASN A 16 -40.14 35.78 -32.06
C ASN A 16 -40.60 35.53 -30.60
N LEU A 17 -41.74 34.87 -30.39
CA LEU A 17 -42.23 34.47 -29.06
C LEU A 17 -41.32 33.45 -28.35
N PHE A 18 -40.57 32.65 -29.12
CA PHE A 18 -39.57 31.70 -28.61
C PHE A 18 -38.12 32.16 -28.81
N SER A 19 -37.91 33.40 -29.26
CA SER A 19 -36.57 33.95 -29.44
C SER A 19 -36.06 34.52 -28.12
N ASN A 20 -34.90 34.05 -27.67
CA ASN A 20 -34.22 34.59 -26.49
C ASN A 20 -34.08 36.12 -26.65
N PRO A 21 -34.69 36.94 -25.76
CA PRO A 21 -34.69 38.41 -25.88
C PRO A 21 -33.29 39.02 -25.81
N TYR A 22 -32.30 38.26 -25.38
CA TYR A 22 -30.91 38.69 -25.26
C TYR A 22 -29.99 38.04 -26.30
N ARG A 23 -30.56 37.49 -27.38
CA ARG A 23 -29.77 36.96 -28.48
C ARG A 23 -29.23 38.10 -29.34
N VAL A 24 -27.91 38.17 -29.46
CA VAL A 24 -27.19 39.09 -30.32
C VAL A 24 -27.51 38.76 -31.78
N ARG A 25 -27.96 39.75 -32.54
CA ARG A 25 -28.25 39.62 -33.97
C ARG A 25 -27.72 40.80 -34.75
N GLU A 26 -27.21 40.53 -35.95
CA GLU A 26 -26.94 41.57 -36.94
C GLU A 26 -28.26 42.09 -37.49
N VAL A 27 -28.44 43.41 -37.44
CA VAL A 27 -29.65 44.09 -37.92
C VAL A 27 -29.26 45.24 -38.87
N PRO A 28 -29.98 45.43 -39.99
CA PRO A 28 -29.74 46.57 -40.87
C PRO A 28 -30.01 47.89 -40.17
N LEU A 29 -29.09 48.86 -40.30
CA LEU A 29 -29.27 50.20 -39.72
C LEU A 29 -30.42 50.99 -40.35
N SER A 30 -30.80 50.64 -41.60
CA SER A 30 -31.98 51.16 -42.27
C SER A 30 -33.27 50.95 -41.48
N ASP A 31 -33.35 49.87 -40.69
CA ASP A 31 -34.54 49.54 -39.91
C ASP A 31 -34.71 50.45 -38.68
N TYR A 32 -33.67 51.23 -38.35
CA TYR A 32 -33.64 52.15 -37.21
C TYR A 32 -33.47 53.62 -37.62
N GLY A 33 -33.21 53.89 -38.91
CA GLY A 33 -33.10 55.23 -39.46
C GLY A 33 -34.44 55.78 -39.94
N GLY A 34 -34.91 56.88 -39.33
CA GLY A 34 -35.85 57.89 -39.87
C GLY A 34 -37.27 57.49 -40.32
N GLY A 35 -37.49 56.28 -40.86
CA GLY A 35 -38.76 55.83 -41.46
C GLY A 35 -39.49 54.71 -40.72
N GLY A 36 -38.88 54.09 -39.70
CA GLY A 36 -39.37 52.88 -39.04
C GLY A 36 -40.13 53.07 -37.71
N GLY A 37 -40.44 54.30 -37.29
CA GLY A 37 -41.22 54.59 -36.07
C GLY A 37 -40.54 54.30 -34.72
N ARG A 38 -39.28 53.82 -34.71
CA ARG A 38 -38.49 53.58 -33.49
C ARG A 38 -37.86 54.89 -32.99
N VAL A 39 -37.97 55.17 -31.69
CA VAL A 39 -37.51 56.41 -31.05
C VAL A 39 -36.18 56.18 -30.35
N ARG A 40 -35.16 57.00 -30.67
CA ARG A 40 -33.87 56.98 -29.98
C ARG A 40 -34.01 57.55 -28.57
N LEU A 41 -33.66 56.80 -27.54
CA LEU A 41 -33.78 57.21 -26.14
C LEU A 41 -32.46 57.68 -25.53
N LYS A 42 -31.38 56.93 -25.75
CA LYS A 42 -30.06 57.19 -25.18
C LYS A 42 -28.94 56.76 -26.13
N GLU A 43 -27.80 57.43 -26.04
CA GLU A 43 -26.57 57.09 -26.75
C GLU A 43 -25.40 57.24 -25.78
N GLU A 44 -24.60 56.19 -25.63
CA GLU A 44 -23.37 56.18 -24.84
C GLU A 44 -22.27 55.45 -25.63
N GLY A 45 -21.26 56.20 -26.08
CA GLY A 45 -20.20 55.67 -26.95
C GLY A 45 -20.75 55.16 -28.27
N ARG A 46 -20.45 53.90 -28.63
CA ARG A 46 -20.98 53.24 -29.83
C ARG A 46 -22.34 52.55 -29.60
N MET A 47 -22.95 52.70 -28.42
CA MET A 47 -24.18 52.01 -28.07
C MET A 47 -25.39 52.95 -28.07
N VAL A 48 -26.51 52.48 -28.61
CA VAL A 48 -27.73 53.26 -28.75
C VAL A 48 -28.93 52.45 -28.28
N LEU A 49 -29.75 53.04 -27.40
CA LEU A 49 -31.01 52.48 -26.94
C LEU A 49 -32.17 53.06 -27.76
N TYR A 50 -32.96 52.18 -28.38
CA TYR A 50 -34.17 52.53 -29.10
C TYR A 50 -35.40 51.98 -28.39
N ARG A 51 -36.48 52.78 -28.37
CA ARG A 51 -37.83 52.31 -28.08
C ARG A 51 -38.51 51.97 -29.39
N ASN A 52 -39.15 50.81 -29.46
CA ASN A 52 -39.95 50.37 -30.60
C ASN A 52 -41.44 50.41 -30.22
N PRO A 53 -42.16 51.50 -30.51
CA PRO A 53 -43.57 51.64 -30.14
C PRO A 53 -44.49 50.54 -30.71
N PRO A 54 -44.34 50.09 -31.99
CA PRO A 54 -45.13 49.00 -32.55
C PRO A 54 -45.05 47.66 -31.81
N SER A 55 -43.86 47.29 -31.30
CA SER A 55 -43.65 46.01 -30.61
C SER A 55 -43.58 46.13 -29.09
N GLN A 56 -43.78 47.34 -28.54
CA GLN A 56 -43.57 47.65 -27.12
C GLN A 56 -42.26 47.07 -26.56
N SER A 57 -41.17 47.17 -27.33
CA SER A 57 -39.85 46.65 -26.93
C SER A 57 -38.78 47.73 -26.93
N TRP A 58 -37.72 47.48 -26.16
CA TRP A 58 -36.52 48.30 -26.10
C TRP A 58 -35.37 47.51 -26.70
N ASP A 59 -34.78 48.08 -27.75
CA ASP A 59 -33.73 47.46 -28.54
C ASP A 59 -32.41 48.20 -28.26
N CYS A 60 -31.38 47.47 -27.82
CA CYS A 60 -30.04 48.02 -27.63
C CYS A 60 -29.13 47.63 -28.78
N LEU A 61 -28.60 48.62 -29.50
CA LEU A 61 -27.72 48.44 -30.65
C LEU A 61 -26.30 48.86 -30.33
N LEU A 62 -25.33 48.08 -30.80
CA LEU A 62 -23.93 48.44 -30.90
C LEU A 62 -23.59 48.77 -32.35
N MET A 63 -23.08 49.98 -32.57
CA MET A 63 -22.63 50.50 -33.86
C MET A 63 -21.22 49.99 -34.16
N CYS A 64 -21.06 49.23 -35.25
CA CYS A 64 -19.76 48.75 -35.70
C CYS A 64 -19.24 49.65 -36.85
N PRO A 65 -18.15 50.43 -36.66
CA PRO A 65 -17.62 51.32 -37.69
C PRO A 65 -17.14 50.60 -38.94
N GLU A 66 -16.75 49.33 -38.82
CA GLU A 66 -16.23 48.51 -39.91
C GLU A 66 -17.34 48.10 -40.90
N THR A 67 -18.59 48.07 -40.46
CA THR A 67 -19.78 47.73 -41.26
C THR A 67 -20.88 48.78 -41.06
N PRO A 68 -20.77 49.97 -41.66
CA PRO A 68 -21.66 51.12 -41.37
C PRO A 68 -23.13 50.92 -41.75
N THR A 69 -23.47 49.80 -42.42
CA THR A 69 -24.83 49.44 -42.83
C THR A 69 -25.51 48.46 -41.87
N VAL A 70 -24.77 47.83 -40.95
CA VAL A 70 -25.25 46.78 -40.04
C VAL A 70 -24.84 47.10 -38.60
N ALA A 71 -25.77 46.98 -37.66
CA ALA A 71 -25.52 47.11 -36.23
C ALA A 71 -25.76 45.77 -35.52
N LEU A 72 -25.11 45.56 -34.38
CA LEU A 72 -25.36 44.40 -33.52
C LEU A 72 -26.42 44.75 -32.48
N ARG A 73 -27.58 44.11 -32.58
CA ARG A 73 -28.61 44.20 -31.55
C ARG A 73 -28.26 43.28 -30.40
N LEU A 74 -27.92 43.84 -29.25
CA LEU A 74 -27.46 43.12 -28.06
C LEU A 74 -28.62 42.53 -27.25
N PHE A 75 -29.75 43.25 -27.16
CA PHE A 75 -30.98 42.75 -26.56
C PHE A 75 -32.21 43.45 -27.15
N GLN A 76 -33.36 42.78 -27.02
CA GLN A 76 -34.71 43.24 -27.29
C GLN A 76 -35.59 42.82 -26.10
N VAL A 77 -35.80 43.73 -25.14
CA VAL A 77 -36.57 43.46 -23.91
C VAL A 77 -37.92 44.16 -23.94
N ALA A 78 -38.93 43.60 -23.28
CA ALA A 78 -40.28 44.16 -23.20
C ALA A 78 -40.50 45.08 -21.97
N SER A 79 -39.52 45.19 -21.07
CA SER A 79 -39.58 46.02 -19.87
C SER A 79 -38.65 47.23 -20.00
N GLU A 80 -39.19 48.42 -19.74
CA GLU A 80 -38.40 49.66 -19.68
C GLU A 80 -37.37 49.63 -18.55
N GLU A 81 -37.74 49.04 -17.40
CA GLU A 81 -36.89 48.94 -16.23
C GLU A 81 -35.66 48.08 -16.51
N ASP A 82 -35.84 46.92 -17.16
CA ASP A 82 -34.73 46.05 -17.56
C ASP A 82 -33.82 46.74 -18.57
N ALA A 83 -34.40 47.43 -19.57
CA ALA A 83 -33.63 48.14 -20.58
C ALA A 83 -32.76 49.25 -19.98
N MET A 84 -33.33 50.01 -19.04
CA MET A 84 -32.63 51.10 -18.36
C MET A 84 -31.60 50.61 -17.33
N ASN A 85 -31.79 49.42 -16.76
CA ASN A 85 -30.83 48.79 -15.86
C ASN A 85 -29.62 48.21 -16.62
N TRP A 86 -29.85 47.51 -17.74
CA TRP A 86 -28.79 46.85 -18.51
C TRP A 86 -27.99 47.79 -19.42
N PHE A 87 -28.62 48.81 -20.00
CA PHE A 87 -27.97 49.70 -20.97
C PHE A 87 -26.69 50.37 -20.43
N PRO A 88 -26.67 51.00 -19.23
CA PRO A 88 -25.46 51.62 -18.69
C PRO A 88 -24.36 50.59 -18.38
N GLN A 89 -24.74 49.41 -17.90
CA GLN A 89 -23.77 48.34 -17.60
C GLN A 89 -23.09 47.83 -18.86
N TYR A 90 -23.85 47.65 -19.95
CA TYR A 90 -23.31 47.24 -21.23
C TYR A 90 -22.43 48.34 -21.84
N ALA A 91 -22.89 49.59 -21.80
CA ALA A 91 -22.14 50.74 -22.33
C ALA A 91 -20.76 50.89 -21.66
N LEU A 92 -20.70 50.72 -20.33
CA LEU A 92 -19.45 50.79 -19.57
C LEU A 92 -18.54 49.58 -19.86
N LYS A 93 -19.09 48.36 -19.78
CA LYS A 93 -18.27 47.14 -19.78
C LYS A 93 -17.91 46.63 -21.17
N LEU A 94 -18.69 46.91 -22.20
CA LEU A 94 -18.38 46.51 -23.59
C LEU A 94 -17.38 47.44 -24.28
N ARG A 95 -17.19 48.65 -23.76
CA ARG A 95 -16.29 49.65 -24.34
C ARG A 95 -14.87 49.15 -24.63
N PRO A 96 -14.17 48.49 -23.69
CA PRO A 96 -12.83 47.97 -23.94
C PRO A 96 -12.76 46.89 -25.02
N PHE A 97 -13.87 46.22 -25.33
CA PHE A 97 -13.93 45.14 -26.32
C PHE A 97 -14.10 45.64 -27.75
N TYR A 98 -15.02 46.59 -27.99
CA TYR A 98 -15.21 47.13 -29.34
C TYR A 98 -14.18 48.18 -29.76
N GLU A 99 -13.43 48.74 -28.80
CA GLU A 99 -12.31 49.64 -29.09
C GLU A 99 -11.05 48.86 -29.52
N THR A 100 -10.93 47.60 -29.13
CA THR A 100 -9.76 46.75 -29.41
C THR A 100 -9.99 45.74 -30.52
N LEU A 101 -11.20 45.18 -30.62
CA LEU A 101 -11.53 44.13 -31.57
C LEU A 101 -12.77 44.46 -32.40
N PRO A 102 -12.80 44.09 -33.69
CA PRO A 102 -14.02 44.15 -34.49
C PRO A 102 -15.00 43.09 -33.99
N LEU A 103 -16.05 43.53 -33.30
CA LEU A 103 -17.06 42.64 -32.71
C LEU A 103 -18.05 42.14 -33.78
N LYS A 104 -18.28 40.82 -33.79
CA LYS A 104 -19.31 40.13 -34.60
C LYS A 104 -20.37 39.52 -33.68
N ALA A 105 -21.52 39.14 -34.22
CA ALA A 105 -22.59 38.54 -33.41
C ALA A 105 -22.12 37.31 -32.61
N GLU A 106 -21.31 36.44 -33.23
CA GLU A 106 -20.80 35.21 -32.63
C GLU A 106 -19.83 35.47 -31.45
N THR A 107 -18.96 36.47 -31.56
CA THR A 107 -18.01 36.82 -30.49
C THR A 107 -18.64 37.68 -29.40
N THR A 108 -19.69 38.42 -29.73
CA THR A 108 -20.37 39.33 -28.79
C THR A 108 -21.38 38.60 -27.91
N GLN A 109 -21.99 37.52 -28.40
CA GLN A 109 -22.96 36.75 -27.62
C GLN A 109 -22.35 36.21 -26.30
N PRO A 110 -21.18 35.54 -26.28
CA PRO A 110 -20.57 35.08 -25.02
C PRO A 110 -20.27 36.23 -24.05
N ILE A 111 -19.78 37.36 -24.54
CA ILE A 111 -19.46 38.54 -23.71
C ILE A 111 -20.72 39.06 -23.02
N VAL A 112 -21.81 39.22 -23.78
CA VAL A 112 -23.10 39.72 -23.30
C VAL A 112 -23.78 38.72 -22.36
N ASP A 113 -23.65 37.42 -22.63
CA ASP A 113 -24.15 36.36 -21.75
C ASP A 113 -23.42 36.39 -20.40
N CYS A 114 -22.10 36.55 -20.44
CA CYS A 114 -21.25 36.62 -19.26
C CYS A 114 -21.55 37.85 -18.40
N LEU A 115 -21.74 39.01 -19.04
CA LEU A 115 -22.12 40.27 -18.39
C LEU A 115 -23.46 40.17 -17.65
N ARG A 116 -24.41 39.39 -18.18
CA ARG A 116 -25.71 39.14 -17.53
C ARG A 116 -25.61 38.14 -16.39
N ASN A 117 -24.85 37.06 -16.58
CA ASN A 117 -24.69 36.03 -15.56
C ASN A 117 -23.87 36.54 -14.36
N HIS A 118 -22.96 37.49 -14.59
CA HIS A 118 -22.07 38.07 -13.58
C HIS A 118 -22.05 39.61 -13.66
N PRO A 119 -23.08 40.30 -13.13
CA PRO A 119 -23.22 41.75 -13.22
C PRO A 119 -22.17 42.52 -12.39
N ASP A 120 -21.44 41.85 -11.51
CA ASP A 120 -20.35 42.38 -10.68
C ASP A 120 -18.97 42.26 -11.34
N TRP A 121 -18.84 41.45 -12.41
CA TRP A 121 -17.57 41.25 -13.09
C TRP A 121 -17.11 42.49 -13.84
N SER A 122 -15.81 42.80 -13.75
CA SER A 122 -15.19 43.84 -14.57
C SER A 122 -14.96 43.34 -16.00
N SER A 123 -14.70 44.27 -16.93
CA SER A 123 -14.32 43.93 -18.31
C SER A 123 -13.10 43.01 -18.39
N ALA A 124 -12.17 43.06 -17.42
CA ALA A 124 -11.04 42.13 -17.35
C ALA A 124 -11.47 40.69 -17.00
N HIS A 125 -12.42 40.52 -16.07
CA HIS A 125 -12.95 39.18 -15.75
C HIS A 125 -13.66 38.56 -16.95
N ILE A 126 -14.47 39.37 -17.65
CA ILE A 126 -15.17 38.94 -18.87
C ILE A 126 -14.17 38.62 -19.98
N ALA A 127 -13.09 39.39 -20.12
CA ALA A 127 -12.04 39.11 -21.10
C ALA A 127 -11.31 37.77 -20.83
N VAL A 128 -11.02 37.46 -19.56
CA VAL A 128 -10.48 36.15 -19.16
C VAL A 128 -11.50 35.04 -19.43
N ASP A 129 -12.77 35.25 -19.11
CA ASP A 129 -13.81 34.24 -19.30
C ASP A 129 -14.04 33.87 -20.78
N THR A 130 -14.03 34.89 -21.64
CA THR A 130 -14.29 34.77 -23.07
C THR A 130 -13.03 34.47 -23.89
N GLY A 131 -11.86 34.43 -23.25
CA GLY A 131 -10.56 34.21 -23.92
C GLY A 131 -10.12 35.38 -24.82
N LEU A 132 -10.65 36.58 -24.60
CA LEU A 132 -10.34 37.79 -25.38
C LEU A 132 -9.14 38.53 -24.80
N ARG A 133 -7.98 37.93 -25.04
CA ARG A 133 -6.65 38.29 -24.57
C ARG A 133 -6.21 39.73 -24.86
N GLU A 134 -6.41 40.18 -26.09
CA GLU A 134 -6.03 41.53 -26.54
C GLU A 134 -6.70 42.65 -25.72
N CYS A 135 -7.89 42.37 -25.16
CA CYS A 135 -8.64 43.31 -24.36
C CYS A 135 -8.04 43.52 -22.96
N LEU A 136 -7.14 42.64 -22.49
CA LEU A 136 -6.61 42.71 -21.11
C LEU A 136 -5.74 43.96 -20.88
N LYS A 137 -5.03 44.45 -21.91
CA LYS A 137 -4.11 45.60 -21.83
C LYS A 137 -4.79 46.92 -21.47
N HIS A 138 -6.06 47.06 -21.81
CA HIS A 138 -6.82 48.31 -21.64
C HIS A 138 -7.80 48.27 -20.46
N ASN A 139 -7.77 47.19 -19.67
CA ASN A 139 -8.70 46.96 -18.57
C ASN A 139 -8.05 47.10 -17.20
N TYR A 140 -8.85 47.40 -16.18
CA TYR A 140 -8.40 47.36 -14.79
C TYR A 140 -8.24 45.91 -14.32
N ILE A 141 -7.05 45.36 -14.54
CA ILE A 141 -6.70 43.94 -14.34
C ILE A 141 -6.63 43.49 -12.87
N ASN A 142 -6.62 44.41 -11.91
CA ASN A 142 -6.68 44.12 -10.47
C ASN A 142 -8.08 44.38 -9.87
N ALA A 143 -9.12 44.46 -10.71
CA ALA A 143 -10.51 44.55 -10.26
C ALA A 143 -10.86 43.36 -9.37
N ARG A 144 -11.78 43.57 -8.43
CA ARG A 144 -12.33 42.51 -7.58
C ARG A 144 -13.81 42.35 -7.87
N ASP A 145 -14.23 41.11 -8.11
CA ASP A 145 -15.64 40.77 -8.25
C ASP A 145 -16.36 40.73 -6.89
N ALA A 146 -17.62 40.30 -6.86
CA ALA A 146 -18.38 40.14 -5.63
C ALA A 146 -17.78 39.07 -4.72
N SER A 147 -17.04 38.08 -5.21
CA SER A 147 -16.33 37.09 -4.39
C SER A 147 -14.94 37.56 -3.92
N GLY A 148 -14.51 38.75 -4.35
CA GLY A 148 -13.20 39.31 -4.08
C GLY A 148 -12.09 38.77 -4.98
N GLN A 149 -12.41 37.90 -5.94
CA GLN A 149 -11.52 37.34 -6.93
C GLN A 149 -11.07 38.40 -7.93
N THR A 150 -9.86 38.22 -8.46
CA THR A 150 -9.33 39.04 -9.56
C THR A 150 -9.37 38.25 -10.87
N PRO A 151 -9.21 38.90 -12.04
CA PRO A 151 -9.09 38.21 -13.33
C PRO A 151 -7.99 37.13 -13.32
N LEU A 152 -6.91 37.34 -12.56
CA LEU A 152 -5.85 36.35 -12.39
C LEU A 152 -6.30 35.12 -11.58
N HIS A 153 -7.14 35.29 -10.54
CA HIS A 153 -7.75 34.16 -9.82
C HIS A 153 -8.59 33.32 -10.78
N LEU A 154 -9.45 33.97 -11.57
CA LEU A 154 -10.32 33.31 -12.54
C LEU A 154 -9.52 32.57 -13.63
N ALA A 155 -8.44 33.18 -14.14
CA ALA A 155 -7.55 32.54 -15.11
C ALA A 155 -6.88 31.29 -14.54
N CYS A 156 -6.43 31.36 -13.28
CA CYS A 156 -5.81 30.23 -12.57
C CYS A 156 -6.84 29.12 -12.27
N GLU A 157 -8.06 29.48 -11.88
CA GLU A 157 -9.15 28.54 -11.61
C GLU A 157 -9.66 27.82 -12.87
N ARG A 158 -9.51 28.44 -14.04
CA ARG A 158 -9.90 27.83 -15.33
C ARG A 158 -8.82 26.99 -15.99
N GLY A 159 -7.59 27.04 -15.50
CA GLY A 159 -6.48 26.36 -16.16
C GLY A 159 -5.97 27.08 -17.42
N ASP A 160 -6.33 28.35 -17.66
CA ASP A 160 -5.91 29.07 -18.87
C ASP A 160 -4.47 29.61 -18.75
N THR A 161 -3.52 28.76 -19.12
CA THR A 161 -2.08 29.08 -19.07
C THR A 161 -1.70 30.29 -19.93
N VAL A 162 -2.41 30.55 -21.02
CA VAL A 162 -2.06 31.65 -21.94
C VAL A 162 -2.53 32.98 -21.35
N CYS A 163 -3.77 33.04 -20.86
CA CYS A 163 -4.26 34.22 -20.16
C CYS A 163 -3.43 34.51 -18.89
N VAL A 164 -3.00 33.49 -18.14
CA VAL A 164 -2.11 33.69 -16.99
C VAL A 164 -0.78 34.32 -17.41
N LYS A 165 -0.15 33.82 -18.48
CA LYS A 165 1.12 34.39 -18.99
C LYS A 165 0.94 35.84 -19.40
N GLU A 166 -0.07 36.17 -20.18
CA GLU A 166 -0.32 37.55 -20.62
C GLU A 166 -0.65 38.50 -19.46
N LEU A 167 -1.45 38.06 -18.50
CA LEU A 167 -1.77 38.86 -17.30
C LEU A 167 -0.51 39.19 -16.49
N LEU A 168 0.43 38.24 -16.41
CA LEU A 168 1.68 38.44 -15.69
C LEU A 168 2.69 39.22 -16.54
N GLU A 169 3.04 38.73 -17.72
CA GLU A 169 4.08 39.24 -18.62
C GLU A 169 3.78 40.65 -19.11
N GLU A 170 2.60 40.85 -19.69
CA GLU A 170 2.24 42.08 -20.39
C GLU A 170 1.49 43.07 -19.49
N SER A 171 0.60 42.58 -18.63
CA SER A 171 -0.31 43.44 -17.84
C SER A 171 0.14 43.71 -16.41
N GLN A 172 1.23 43.08 -15.94
CA GLN A 172 1.77 43.22 -14.57
C GLN A 172 0.72 42.98 -13.45
N ALA A 173 -0.10 41.93 -13.59
CA ALA A 173 -1.08 41.57 -12.57
C ALA A 173 -0.47 41.23 -11.22
N ARG A 174 -1.13 41.69 -10.15
CA ARG A 174 -0.70 41.43 -8.77
C ARG A 174 -1.06 40.01 -8.35
N THR A 175 -0.09 39.30 -7.81
CA THR A 175 -0.23 37.91 -7.34
C THR A 175 -0.51 37.78 -5.84
N ASP A 176 -0.54 38.90 -5.11
CA ASP A 176 -0.68 38.96 -3.64
C ASP A 176 -2.11 39.26 -3.16
N ILE A 177 -3.01 39.63 -4.08
CA ILE A 177 -4.40 39.94 -3.75
C ILE A 177 -5.10 38.66 -3.29
N ARG A 178 -5.88 38.77 -2.21
CA ARG A 178 -6.66 37.66 -1.66
C ARG A 178 -8.15 37.82 -1.97
N ASP A 179 -8.84 36.72 -2.24
CA ASP A 179 -10.30 36.69 -2.35
C ASP A 179 -11.00 36.75 -0.97
N ARG A 180 -12.32 36.60 -0.90
CA ARG A 180 -13.06 36.56 0.38
C ARG A 180 -12.72 35.36 1.26
N ASN A 181 -12.24 34.26 0.68
CA ASN A 181 -11.77 33.07 1.39
C ASN A 181 -10.30 33.18 1.80
N GLY A 182 -9.65 34.32 1.55
CA GLY A 182 -8.24 34.53 1.81
C GLY A 182 -7.32 33.83 0.80
N GLU A 183 -7.86 33.27 -0.29
CA GLU A 183 -7.10 32.55 -1.30
C GLU A 183 -6.37 33.53 -2.22
N THR A 184 -5.11 33.23 -2.52
CA THR A 184 -4.31 33.92 -3.54
C THR A 184 -4.47 33.21 -4.90
N PRO A 185 -4.05 33.81 -6.03
CA PRO A 185 -4.05 33.11 -7.32
C PRO A 185 -3.26 31.79 -7.28
N MET A 186 -2.25 31.71 -6.42
CA MET A 186 -1.48 30.49 -6.16
C MET A 186 -2.33 29.37 -5.57
N HIS A 187 -3.27 29.68 -4.67
CA HIS A 187 -4.23 28.71 -4.13
C HIS A 187 -5.19 28.21 -5.22
N CYS A 188 -5.68 29.10 -6.09
CA CYS A 188 -6.52 28.72 -7.23
C CYS A 188 -5.76 27.81 -8.21
N ALA A 189 -4.50 28.12 -8.49
CA ALA A 189 -3.64 27.29 -9.32
C ALA A 189 -3.38 25.91 -8.69
N ALA A 190 -3.20 25.83 -7.37
CA ALA A 190 -2.99 24.58 -6.64
C ALA A 190 -4.19 23.62 -6.64
N LYS A 191 -5.39 24.12 -6.99
CA LYS A 191 -6.59 23.27 -7.15
C LYS A 191 -6.59 22.50 -8.49
N GLN A 192 -5.81 22.97 -9.46
CA GLN A 192 -5.74 22.39 -10.80
C GLN A 192 -4.87 21.14 -10.83
N ASP A 193 -5.15 20.27 -11.81
CA ASP A 193 -4.29 19.13 -12.13
C ASP A 193 -3.00 19.56 -12.86
N SER A 194 -3.05 20.66 -13.62
CA SER A 194 -1.91 21.13 -14.39
C SER A 194 -0.94 21.98 -13.54
N ALA A 195 0.30 21.49 -13.42
CA ALA A 195 1.42 22.22 -12.82
C ALA A 195 1.89 23.45 -13.62
N VAL A 196 1.49 23.59 -14.88
CA VAL A 196 2.04 24.62 -15.78
C VAL A 196 1.76 26.03 -15.25
N ILE A 197 0.56 26.27 -14.70
CA ILE A 197 0.22 27.57 -14.12
C ILE A 197 1.09 27.87 -12.90
N ILE A 198 1.36 26.86 -12.07
CA ILE A 198 2.20 27.02 -10.89
C ILE A 198 3.63 27.36 -11.30
N GLN A 199 4.17 26.67 -12.30
CA GLN A 199 5.50 26.96 -12.84
C GLN A 199 5.59 28.38 -13.41
N VAL A 200 4.56 28.83 -14.13
CA VAL A 200 4.50 30.20 -14.65
C VAL A 200 4.44 31.21 -13.50
N LEU A 201 3.63 30.97 -12.48
CA LEU A 201 3.55 31.85 -11.31
C LEU A 201 4.87 31.89 -10.53
N CYS A 202 5.55 30.76 -10.36
CA CYS A 202 6.84 30.66 -9.68
C CYS A 202 8.02 31.19 -10.49
N SER A 203 7.89 31.35 -11.81
CA SER A 203 8.93 31.99 -12.66
C SER A 203 9.16 33.47 -12.31
N ARG A 204 8.21 34.07 -11.58
CA ARG A 204 8.35 35.36 -10.92
C ARG A 204 8.39 35.14 -9.40
N LEU A 205 9.02 36.04 -8.64
CA LEU A 205 8.89 36.02 -7.18
C LEU A 205 7.41 36.17 -6.79
N CYS A 206 6.72 35.04 -6.59
CA CYS A 206 5.34 35.02 -6.17
C CYS A 206 5.29 34.98 -4.64
N ALA A 207 4.85 36.07 -4.03
CA ALA A 207 4.69 36.15 -2.58
C ALA A 207 3.70 35.10 -2.03
N GLY A 208 2.73 34.66 -2.85
CA GLY A 208 1.61 33.82 -2.43
C GLY A 208 1.91 32.33 -2.20
N VAL A 209 3.14 31.85 -2.47
CA VAL A 209 3.50 30.41 -2.39
C VAL A 209 3.37 29.86 -0.96
N ASN A 210 3.58 30.70 0.03
CA ASN A 210 3.63 30.33 1.45
C ASN A 210 2.53 31.00 2.29
N GLU A 211 1.61 31.73 1.65
CA GLU A 211 0.54 32.46 2.32
C GLU A 211 -0.56 31.51 2.79
N LEU A 212 -1.17 31.82 3.93
CA LEU A 212 -2.30 31.08 4.48
C LEU A 212 -3.63 31.73 4.06
N ASN A 213 -4.56 30.92 3.57
CA ASN A 213 -5.95 31.33 3.37
C ASN A 213 -6.74 31.40 4.68
N SER A 214 -8.02 31.77 4.62
CA SER A 214 -8.89 31.87 5.82
C SER A 214 -9.12 30.53 6.53
N ASN A 215 -8.87 29.41 5.86
CA ASN A 215 -8.90 28.07 6.46
C ASN A 215 -7.56 27.67 7.11
N GLY A 216 -6.56 28.55 7.08
CA GLY A 216 -5.20 28.24 7.54
C GLY A 216 -4.53 27.19 6.66
N GLU A 217 -4.80 27.15 5.35
CA GLU A 217 -4.15 26.27 4.39
C GLU A 217 -3.21 27.10 3.49
N THR A 218 -1.99 26.62 3.25
CA THR A 218 -1.13 27.15 2.17
C THR A 218 -1.48 26.47 0.84
N PRO A 219 -0.97 26.94 -0.32
CA PRO A 219 -1.20 26.28 -1.60
C PRO A 219 -0.82 24.79 -1.60
N ILE A 220 0.28 24.40 -0.92
CA ILE A 220 0.68 22.99 -0.82
C ILE A 220 -0.31 22.17 0.02
N HIS A 221 -0.92 22.75 1.07
CA HIS A 221 -1.98 22.08 1.84
C HIS A 221 -3.22 21.83 0.96
N VAL A 222 -3.60 22.80 0.11
CA VAL A 222 -4.72 22.66 -0.82
C VAL A 222 -4.45 21.55 -1.84
N ALA A 223 -3.25 21.53 -2.43
CA ALA A 223 -2.85 20.49 -3.38
C ALA A 223 -2.85 19.10 -2.73
N CYS A 224 -2.31 18.97 -1.51
CA CYS A 224 -2.31 17.72 -0.74
C CYS A 224 -3.71 17.25 -0.34
N ARG A 225 -4.63 18.18 -0.06
CA ARG A 225 -6.03 17.84 0.25
C ARG A 225 -6.79 17.33 -0.97
N LEU A 226 -6.43 17.79 -2.16
CA LEU A 226 -7.08 17.45 -3.41
C LEU A 226 -6.36 16.33 -4.20
N GLY A 227 -5.25 15.81 -3.68
CA GLY A 227 -4.48 14.73 -4.33
C GLY A 227 -3.72 15.18 -5.58
N ARG A 228 -3.41 16.47 -5.73
CA ARG A 228 -2.79 17.04 -6.94
C ARG A 228 -1.27 16.92 -6.89
N ILE A 229 -0.73 15.77 -7.30
CA ILE A 229 0.72 15.48 -7.21
C ILE A 229 1.58 16.43 -8.07
N GLU A 230 1.17 16.73 -9.31
CA GLU A 230 1.94 17.63 -10.17
C GLU A 230 2.00 19.03 -9.56
N ALA A 231 0.90 19.49 -8.96
CA ALA A 231 0.85 20.76 -8.26
C ALA A 231 1.77 20.78 -7.02
N VAL A 232 1.79 19.71 -6.22
CA VAL A 232 2.72 19.57 -5.08
C VAL A 232 4.18 19.67 -5.56
N ASN A 233 4.56 18.90 -6.58
CA ASN A 233 5.92 18.93 -7.13
C ASN A 233 6.32 20.31 -7.67
N ALA A 234 5.40 20.99 -8.37
CA ALA A 234 5.64 22.32 -8.90
C ALA A 234 5.77 23.39 -7.79
N LEU A 235 4.97 23.29 -6.74
CA LEU A 235 5.06 24.18 -5.57
C LEU A 235 6.38 23.98 -4.83
N LEU A 236 6.80 22.72 -4.61
CA LEU A 236 8.07 22.38 -3.97
C LEU A 236 9.25 22.90 -4.80
N GLY A 237 9.25 22.67 -6.12
CA GLY A 237 10.25 23.22 -7.04
C GLY A 237 10.24 24.75 -7.13
N GLY A 238 9.11 25.38 -6.83
CA GLY A 238 8.91 26.82 -6.77
C GLY A 238 9.22 27.48 -5.43
N GLY A 239 9.80 26.75 -4.47
CA GLY A 239 10.20 27.29 -3.16
C GLY A 239 9.11 27.27 -2.08
N ALA A 240 8.08 26.43 -2.23
CA ALA A 240 7.11 26.20 -1.16
C ALA A 240 7.77 25.56 0.06
N ARG A 241 7.48 26.12 1.23
CA ARG A 241 8.02 25.65 2.50
C ARG A 241 7.09 24.62 3.13
N CYS A 242 7.66 23.48 3.52
CA CYS A 242 6.93 22.43 4.22
C CYS A 242 6.84 22.66 5.73
N ASP A 243 7.57 23.63 6.30
CA ASP A 243 7.60 23.91 7.74
C ASP A 243 6.49 24.86 8.23
N ILE A 244 5.61 25.29 7.33
CA ILE A 244 4.49 26.17 7.67
C ILE A 244 3.34 25.32 8.22
N ILE A 245 2.98 25.58 9.47
CA ILE A 245 1.88 24.90 10.15
C ILE A 245 0.56 25.54 9.73
N GLY A 246 -0.28 24.76 9.05
CA GLY A 246 -1.66 25.12 8.77
C GLY A 246 -2.62 24.75 9.90
N SER A 247 -3.92 24.92 9.67
CA SER A 247 -4.97 24.56 10.65
C SER A 247 -5.03 23.06 10.98
N ARG A 248 -4.42 22.22 10.15
CA ARG A 248 -4.41 20.75 10.26
C ARG A 248 -2.98 20.19 10.42
N GLY A 249 -2.06 21.00 10.92
CA GLY A 249 -0.65 20.67 11.02
C GLY A 249 0.12 21.03 9.75
N TYR A 250 1.26 20.38 9.54
CA TYR A 250 2.10 20.56 8.35
C TYR A 250 1.47 19.98 7.07
N PRO A 251 1.96 20.31 5.86
CA PRO A 251 1.44 19.78 4.60
C PRO A 251 1.38 18.24 4.54
N ILE A 252 2.37 17.57 5.13
CA ILE A 252 2.37 16.10 5.22
C ILE A 252 1.16 15.59 6.02
N HIS A 253 0.76 16.26 7.10
CA HIS A 253 -0.41 15.88 7.90
C HIS A 253 -1.71 16.05 7.10
N ALA A 254 -1.80 17.06 6.23
CA ALA A 254 -2.92 17.18 5.29
C ALA A 254 -2.95 15.98 4.31
N ALA A 255 -1.83 15.63 3.69
CA ALA A 255 -1.74 14.45 2.83
C ALA A 255 -2.11 13.16 3.57
N MET A 256 -1.61 12.97 4.81
CA MET A 256 -1.96 11.83 5.67
C MET A 256 -3.46 11.77 5.98
N LYS A 257 -4.06 12.92 6.30
CA LYS A 257 -5.48 13.02 6.63
C LYS A 257 -6.37 12.67 5.44
N TYR A 258 -5.98 13.01 4.23
CA TYR A 258 -6.74 12.71 3.01
C TYR A 258 -6.36 11.40 2.33
N SER A 259 -5.41 10.66 2.90
CA SER A 259 -4.89 9.40 2.35
C SER A 259 -4.14 9.55 1.03
N GLU A 260 -3.57 10.72 0.76
CA GLU A 260 -2.89 11.02 -0.50
C GLU A 260 -1.42 10.58 -0.43
N LYS A 261 -1.19 9.28 -0.67
CA LYS A 261 0.14 8.64 -0.60
C LYS A 261 1.16 9.38 -1.45
N SER A 262 0.86 9.60 -2.73
CA SER A 262 1.81 10.17 -3.69
C SER A 262 2.21 11.61 -3.33
N CYS A 263 1.28 12.39 -2.76
CA CYS A 263 1.58 13.74 -2.25
C CYS A 263 2.49 13.67 -1.01
N ALA A 264 2.21 12.76 -0.08
CA ALA A 264 3.04 12.57 1.11
C ALA A 264 4.47 12.12 0.74
N GLU A 265 4.61 11.20 -0.22
CA GLU A 265 5.90 10.74 -0.74
C GLU A 265 6.69 11.87 -1.41
N ALA A 266 6.04 12.68 -2.27
CA ALA A 266 6.66 13.86 -2.87
C ALA A 266 7.18 14.86 -1.82
N ILE A 267 6.41 15.09 -0.76
CA ILE A 267 6.84 15.95 0.36
C ILE A 267 8.07 15.38 1.06
N LEU A 268 8.11 14.07 1.34
CA LEU A 268 9.24 13.43 2.03
C LEU A 268 10.52 13.42 1.19
N ILE A 269 10.40 13.31 -0.13
CA ILE A 269 11.53 13.41 -1.05
C ILE A 269 12.11 14.82 -1.04
N ALA A 270 11.27 15.85 -1.02
CA ALA A 270 11.71 17.24 -1.02
C ALA A 270 12.20 17.73 0.35
N ASP A 271 11.52 17.32 1.43
CA ASP A 271 11.86 17.67 2.81
C ASP A 271 11.71 16.45 3.74
N PRO A 272 12.80 15.68 3.94
CA PRO A 272 12.80 14.54 4.85
C PRO A 272 12.50 14.88 6.31
N SER A 273 12.64 16.15 6.72
CA SER A 273 12.36 16.56 8.10
C SER A 273 10.87 16.39 8.47
N GLN A 274 9.99 16.39 7.47
CA GLN A 274 8.55 16.17 7.63
C GLN A 274 8.20 14.80 8.21
N LEU A 275 9.10 13.82 8.11
CA LEU A 275 8.90 12.47 8.65
C LEU A 275 8.71 12.45 10.18
N GLN A 276 9.34 13.40 10.87
CA GLN A 276 9.28 13.57 12.33
C GLN A 276 8.49 14.81 12.74
N ALA A 277 7.77 15.44 11.80
CA ALA A 277 6.95 16.59 12.09
C ALA A 277 5.81 16.19 13.03
N GLU A 278 5.75 16.82 14.21
CA GLU A 278 4.70 16.58 15.19
C GLU A 278 3.48 17.46 14.91
N ASP A 279 2.29 16.86 14.91
CA ASP A 279 1.04 17.62 14.88
C ASP A 279 0.95 18.59 16.08
N ALA A 280 0.42 19.78 15.83
CA ALA A 280 0.34 20.85 16.83
C ALA A 280 -0.57 20.49 18.02
N VAL A 281 -1.63 19.71 17.78
CA VAL A 281 -2.66 19.41 18.79
C VAL A 281 -2.25 18.23 19.66
N TYR A 282 -1.91 17.10 19.05
CA TYR A 282 -1.64 15.86 19.78
C TYR A 282 -0.15 15.51 19.86
N GLY A 283 0.72 16.21 19.14
CA GLY A 283 2.14 15.87 19.05
C GLY A 283 2.42 14.54 18.34
N GLY A 284 1.51 14.08 17.47
CA GLY A 284 1.69 12.83 16.74
C GLY A 284 2.43 13.05 15.43
N THR A 285 3.40 12.18 15.11
CA THR A 285 4.09 12.14 13.81
C THR A 285 3.13 11.74 12.67
N PRO A 286 3.52 11.86 11.38
CA PRO A 286 2.68 11.43 10.26
C PRO A 286 2.20 9.97 10.40
N LEU A 287 3.03 9.10 11.00
CA LEU A 287 2.69 7.68 11.23
C LEU A 287 1.48 7.50 12.16
N HIS A 288 1.23 8.41 13.11
CA HIS A 288 0.05 8.35 13.99
C HIS A 288 -1.26 8.56 13.21
N TRP A 289 -1.19 9.26 12.09
CA TRP A 289 -2.35 9.65 11.30
C TRP A 289 -2.58 8.78 10.07
N SER A 290 -1.75 7.75 9.86
CA SER A 290 -1.87 6.82 8.74
C SER A 290 -3.20 6.08 8.76
N LYS A 291 -3.87 6.04 7.61
CA LYS A 291 -5.18 5.39 7.45
C LYS A 291 -5.08 4.02 6.81
N THR A 292 -4.12 3.84 5.92
CA THR A 292 -3.96 2.63 5.10
C THR A 292 -2.61 1.97 5.36
N ALA A 293 -2.55 0.66 5.11
CA ALA A 293 -1.31 -0.11 5.19
C ALA A 293 -0.21 0.44 4.27
N GLU A 294 -0.57 0.91 3.08
CA GLU A 294 0.37 1.48 2.11
C GLU A 294 1.04 2.75 2.60
N MET A 295 0.31 3.62 3.30
CA MET A 295 0.87 4.84 3.87
C MET A 295 1.79 4.53 5.06
N CYS A 296 1.43 3.55 5.90
CA CYS A 296 2.33 3.05 6.94
C CYS A 296 3.63 2.55 6.33
N ARG A 297 3.56 1.68 5.31
CA ARG A 297 4.75 1.12 4.63
C ARG A 297 5.63 2.21 4.06
N MET A 298 5.05 3.15 3.31
CA MET A 298 5.80 4.26 2.71
C MET A 298 6.57 5.05 3.78
N LEU A 299 5.94 5.39 4.91
CA LEU A 299 6.60 6.12 5.99
C LEU A 299 7.72 5.31 6.67
N LEU A 300 7.50 4.00 6.85
CA LEU A 300 8.46 3.10 7.47
C LEU A 300 9.67 2.84 6.57
N GLU A 301 9.46 2.74 5.25
CA GLU A 301 10.51 2.62 4.25
C GLU A 301 11.42 3.87 4.22
N HIS A 302 10.86 5.05 4.52
CA HIS A 302 11.62 6.29 4.69
C HIS A 302 12.28 6.43 6.07
N GLY A 303 12.15 5.43 6.96
CA GLY A 303 12.82 5.39 8.25
C GLY A 303 12.07 6.04 9.42
N CYS A 304 10.73 6.10 9.37
CA CYS A 304 9.94 6.64 10.47
C CYS A 304 10.10 5.80 11.76
N ALA A 305 10.15 6.47 12.91
CA ALA A 305 10.26 5.80 14.20
C ALA A 305 8.92 5.15 14.60
N VAL A 306 8.87 3.82 14.58
CA VAL A 306 7.62 3.03 14.79
C VAL A 306 7.03 3.22 16.19
N ASN A 307 7.91 3.37 17.18
CA ASN A 307 7.57 3.37 18.61
C ASN A 307 7.54 4.77 19.24
N PHE A 308 7.45 5.82 18.42
CA PHE A 308 7.32 7.19 18.91
C PHE A 308 6.01 7.36 19.69
N LEU A 309 6.05 8.11 20.79
CA LEU A 309 4.88 8.44 21.60
C LEU A 309 4.50 9.89 21.38
N SER A 310 3.22 10.13 21.09
CA SER A 310 2.67 11.49 20.99
C SER A 310 2.69 12.22 22.35
N LYS A 311 2.29 13.49 22.36
CA LYS A 311 2.13 14.25 23.63
C LYS A 311 1.01 13.69 24.52
N THR A 312 0.07 12.93 23.96
CA THR A 312 -0.93 12.18 24.73
C THR A 312 -0.39 10.86 25.29
N GLY A 313 0.86 10.50 24.97
CA GLY A 313 1.49 9.24 25.33
C GLY A 313 1.07 8.08 24.43
N GLU A 314 0.23 8.29 23.42
CA GLU A 314 -0.20 7.22 22.50
C GLU A 314 0.84 7.00 21.39
N SER A 315 1.18 5.74 21.10
CA SER A 315 1.96 5.39 19.89
C SER A 315 1.05 5.24 18.67
N ALA A 316 1.64 5.20 17.47
CA ALA A 316 0.88 4.95 16.24
C ALA A 316 0.05 3.64 16.32
N LEU A 317 0.61 2.59 16.93
CA LEU A 317 -0.12 1.32 17.16
C LEU A 317 -1.37 1.53 18.04
N HIS A 318 -1.28 2.33 19.11
CA HIS A 318 -2.46 2.64 19.94
C HIS A 318 -3.57 3.30 19.13
N ILE A 319 -3.22 4.30 18.30
CA ILE A 319 -4.18 5.03 17.47
C ILE A 319 -4.85 4.09 16.45
N LEU A 320 -4.06 3.27 15.75
CA LEU A 320 -4.58 2.33 14.76
C LEU A 320 -5.49 1.27 15.40
N THR A 321 -5.12 0.75 16.58
CA THR A 321 -5.94 -0.19 17.34
C THR A 321 -7.26 0.43 17.78
N LYS A 322 -7.22 1.65 18.35
CA LYS A 322 -8.41 2.41 18.77
C LYS A 322 -9.36 2.72 17.61
N LYS A 323 -8.82 2.84 16.39
CA LYS A 323 -9.60 3.06 15.15
C LYS A 323 -9.97 1.77 14.41
N GLY A 324 -9.58 0.60 14.91
CA GLY A 324 -9.89 -0.70 14.27
C GLY A 324 -9.21 -0.91 12.92
N ARG A 325 -8.08 -0.25 12.66
CA ARG A 325 -7.37 -0.34 11.37
C ARG A 325 -6.43 -1.54 11.34
N PHE A 326 -7.00 -2.75 11.22
CA PHE A 326 -6.27 -4.02 11.29
C PHE A 326 -5.06 -4.08 10.35
N GLU A 327 -5.26 -3.89 9.04
CA GLU A 327 -4.18 -3.96 8.03
C GLU A 327 -3.03 -2.97 8.32
N ALA A 328 -3.36 -1.74 8.71
CA ALA A 328 -2.35 -0.73 9.03
C ALA A 328 -1.60 -1.08 10.33
N ALA A 329 -2.28 -1.66 11.32
CA ALA A 329 -1.67 -2.13 12.55
C ALA A 329 -0.74 -3.34 12.32
N MET A 330 -1.13 -4.25 11.41
CA MET A 330 -0.29 -5.36 10.98
C MET A 330 1.02 -4.88 10.34
N VAL A 331 0.96 -3.83 9.50
CA VAL A 331 2.18 -3.20 8.98
C VAL A 331 3.08 -2.70 10.11
N LEU A 332 2.53 -2.05 11.14
CA LEU A 332 3.34 -1.58 12.27
C LEU A 332 3.98 -2.76 13.04
N LEU A 333 3.19 -3.79 13.38
CA LEU A 333 3.67 -4.97 14.10
C LEU A 333 4.78 -5.70 13.35
N THR A 334 4.61 -5.86 12.03
CA THR A 334 5.60 -6.50 11.15
C THR A 334 6.84 -5.63 10.93
N HIS A 335 6.82 -4.35 11.29
CA HIS A 335 7.99 -3.46 11.27
C HIS A 335 8.55 -3.17 12.66
N GLY A 336 8.19 -3.99 13.66
CA GLY A 336 8.78 -3.93 15.00
C GLY A 336 8.08 -2.97 15.97
N ALA A 337 6.80 -2.67 15.75
CA ALA A 337 6.01 -1.97 16.75
C ALA A 337 5.91 -2.81 18.03
N ASN A 338 6.22 -2.18 19.16
CA ASN A 338 6.16 -2.83 20.46
C ASN A 338 4.72 -2.78 20.99
N ALA A 339 4.06 -3.94 21.01
CA ALA A 339 2.69 -4.11 21.49
C ALA A 339 2.51 -3.83 23.00
N ASN A 340 3.62 -3.86 23.77
CA ASN A 340 3.65 -3.68 25.23
C ASN A 340 3.95 -2.24 25.67
N LEU A 341 4.08 -1.29 24.73
CA LEU A 341 4.20 0.12 25.08
C LEU A 341 2.97 0.55 25.87
N ARG A 342 3.20 1.21 27.01
CA ARG A 342 2.15 1.78 27.85
C ARG A 342 1.85 3.18 27.33
N GLY A 343 0.65 3.35 26.78
CA GLY A 343 0.17 4.63 26.28
C GLY A 343 -0.55 5.46 27.35
N GLN A 344 -1.57 6.19 26.91
CA GLN A 344 -2.43 6.97 27.81
C GLN A 344 -3.09 6.08 28.88
N ASP A 345 -3.07 6.55 30.13
CA ASP A 345 -3.55 5.85 31.33
C ASP A 345 -2.87 4.48 31.56
N GLY A 346 -1.65 4.31 31.05
CA GLY A 346 -0.89 3.06 31.16
C GLY A 346 -1.43 1.92 30.29
N ASN A 347 -2.44 2.19 29.44
CA ASN A 347 -3.05 1.20 28.57
C ASN A 347 -2.10 0.82 27.44
N THR A 348 -1.88 -0.48 27.23
CA THR A 348 -1.21 -0.99 26.03
C THR A 348 -2.17 -1.09 24.85
N ALA A 349 -1.64 -1.34 23.65
CA ALA A 349 -2.46 -1.64 22.48
C ALA A 349 -3.46 -2.79 22.75
N LEU A 350 -3.07 -3.80 23.52
CA LEU A 350 -3.95 -4.91 23.87
C LEU A 350 -5.13 -4.48 24.76
N HIS A 351 -4.90 -3.58 25.72
CA HIS A 351 -5.99 -3.01 26.53
C HIS A 351 -7.02 -2.30 25.63
N LEU A 352 -6.55 -1.51 24.66
CA LEU A 352 -7.41 -0.81 23.71
C LEU A 352 -8.18 -1.78 22.81
N ALA A 353 -7.51 -2.82 22.29
CA ALA A 353 -8.16 -3.83 21.44
C ALA A 353 -9.26 -4.59 22.19
N MET A 354 -9.01 -4.96 23.45
CA MET A 354 -10.00 -5.60 24.33
C MET A 354 -11.17 -4.68 24.64
N LYS A 355 -10.90 -3.39 24.93
CA LYS A 355 -11.94 -2.39 25.22
C LYS A 355 -12.86 -2.14 24.03
N MET A 356 -12.33 -2.21 22.80
CA MET A 356 -13.08 -1.99 21.55
C MET A 356 -13.67 -3.28 20.96
N ASP A 357 -13.39 -4.45 21.56
CA ASP A 357 -13.81 -5.78 21.08
C ASP A 357 -13.36 -6.12 19.64
N HIS A 358 -12.14 -5.73 19.28
CA HIS A 358 -11.57 -6.02 17.96
C HIS A 358 -10.83 -7.37 17.97
N MET A 359 -11.54 -8.47 17.75
CA MET A 359 -11.01 -9.83 17.88
C MET A 359 -9.75 -10.11 17.03
N ASP A 360 -9.72 -9.66 15.77
CA ASP A 360 -8.57 -9.89 14.88
C ASP A 360 -7.33 -9.15 15.38
N LEU A 361 -7.50 -7.92 15.88
CA LEU A 361 -6.43 -7.15 16.52
C LEU A 361 -5.99 -7.77 17.85
N ILE A 362 -6.91 -8.32 18.64
CA ILE A 362 -6.59 -9.04 19.88
C ILE A 362 -5.69 -10.23 19.58
N LYS A 363 -6.09 -11.09 18.63
CA LYS A 363 -5.31 -12.25 18.19
C LYS A 363 -3.95 -11.81 17.66
N ALA A 364 -3.92 -10.82 16.76
CA ALA A 364 -2.68 -10.30 16.19
C ALA A 364 -1.74 -9.79 17.29
N LEU A 365 -2.21 -8.93 18.20
CA LEU A 365 -1.37 -8.38 19.27
C LEU A 365 -0.78 -9.49 20.16
N ILE A 366 -1.57 -10.51 20.55
CA ILE A 366 -1.08 -11.63 21.35
C ILE A 366 -0.06 -12.47 20.57
N VAL A 367 -0.34 -12.79 19.30
CA VAL A 367 0.60 -13.49 18.42
C VAL A 367 1.92 -12.72 18.34
N PHE A 368 1.88 -11.39 18.21
CA PHE A 368 3.05 -10.52 18.16
C PHE A 368 3.67 -10.20 19.54
N GLY A 369 3.29 -10.93 20.60
CA GLY A 369 3.97 -10.87 21.89
C GLY A 369 3.41 -9.84 22.88
N ALA A 370 2.18 -9.38 22.68
CA ALA A 370 1.48 -8.57 23.68
C ALA A 370 1.30 -9.37 24.99
N ASP A 371 1.73 -8.79 26.10
CA ASP A 371 1.62 -9.36 27.43
C ASP A 371 0.22 -9.10 27.99
N VAL A 372 -0.41 -10.18 28.44
CA VAL A 372 -1.76 -10.20 29.01
C VAL A 372 -1.77 -9.84 30.50
N GLU A 373 -0.60 -9.71 31.14
CA GLU A 373 -0.44 -9.44 32.57
C GLU A 373 0.01 -7.99 32.87
N ILE A 374 0.25 -7.15 31.85
CA ILE A 374 0.58 -5.73 32.07
C ILE A 374 -0.62 -5.01 32.66
N HIS A 375 -0.41 -4.23 33.72
CA HIS A 375 -1.49 -3.46 34.36
C HIS A 375 -1.50 -2.00 33.83
N ASN A 376 -2.69 -1.48 33.54
CA ASN A 376 -2.89 -0.05 33.29
C ASN A 376 -2.80 0.75 34.61
N ASP A 377 -2.93 2.07 34.54
CA ASP A 377 -2.82 2.94 35.73
C ASP A 377 -3.98 2.76 36.72
N LEU A 378 -5.06 2.08 36.30
CA LEU A 378 -6.18 1.65 37.15
C LEU A 378 -5.94 0.28 37.82
N GLY A 379 -4.80 -0.36 37.54
CA GLY A 379 -4.50 -1.70 38.05
C GLY A 379 -5.25 -2.82 37.33
N GLU A 380 -5.80 -2.56 36.14
CA GLU A 380 -6.51 -3.56 35.34
C GLU A 380 -5.56 -4.21 34.34
N THR A 381 -5.63 -5.54 34.19
CA THR A 381 -4.98 -6.25 33.08
C THR A 381 -5.87 -6.20 31.83
N PRO A 382 -5.33 -6.41 30.61
CA PRO A 382 -6.16 -6.52 29.40
C PRO A 382 -7.23 -7.60 29.54
N GLY A 383 -6.88 -8.72 30.19
CA GLY A 383 -7.81 -9.80 30.50
C GLY A 383 -8.91 -9.39 31.47
N LEU A 384 -8.66 -8.48 32.42
CA LEU A 384 -9.68 -7.96 33.34
C LEU A 384 -10.69 -7.04 32.62
N ILE A 385 -10.22 -6.24 31.66
CA ILE A 385 -11.10 -5.45 30.77
C ILE A 385 -12.05 -6.38 30.01
N ALA A 386 -11.54 -7.51 29.50
CA ALA A 386 -12.34 -8.56 28.88
C ALA A 386 -13.22 -9.35 29.89
N ALA A 387 -12.78 -9.50 31.15
CA ALA A 387 -13.53 -10.21 32.19
C ALA A 387 -14.75 -9.44 32.71
N ARG A 388 -14.81 -8.11 32.50
CA ARG A 388 -16.05 -7.34 32.63
C ARG A 388 -17.10 -7.72 31.57
N THR A 389 -16.73 -8.43 30.51
CA THR A 389 -17.60 -8.86 29.41
C THR A 389 -17.71 -10.39 29.20
N SER A 390 -16.80 -11.24 29.70
CA SER A 390 -17.06 -12.69 29.94
C SER A 390 -15.94 -13.39 30.73
N LYS A 391 -16.28 -14.44 31.50
CA LYS A 391 -15.41 -15.11 32.50
C LYS A 391 -14.68 -16.35 31.97
N GLY A 392 -13.42 -16.54 32.39
CA GLY A 392 -12.75 -17.85 32.42
C GLY A 392 -11.30 -17.82 32.97
N ARG A 393 -10.98 -18.70 33.92
CA ARG A 393 -9.80 -18.68 34.84
C ARG A 393 -8.84 -19.86 34.56
N ARG A 394 -7.53 -19.71 34.84
CA ARG A 394 -6.48 -20.77 34.72
C ARG A 394 -5.74 -21.02 36.04
N THR A 395 -5.16 -22.21 36.19
CA THR A 395 -4.24 -22.60 37.29
C THR A 395 -2.97 -23.29 36.76
N GLY A 396 -1.89 -23.15 37.53
CA GLY A 396 -0.50 -23.54 37.22
C GLY A 396 -0.03 -24.88 37.82
N SER A 397 1.19 -25.26 37.45
CA SER A 397 1.82 -26.58 37.66
C SER A 397 2.92 -26.58 38.74
N ALA A 398 3.40 -27.79 39.09
CA ALA A 398 4.40 -28.07 40.12
C ALA A 398 5.72 -28.62 39.53
N GLY A 399 6.80 -28.50 40.34
CA GLY A 399 8.21 -28.71 39.97
C GLY A 399 8.75 -30.16 39.98
N LYS A 400 10.04 -30.29 39.62
CA LYS A 400 10.70 -31.56 39.22
C LYS A 400 12.18 -31.58 39.65
N GLN A 401 12.64 -32.63 40.34
CA GLN A 401 14.06 -32.90 40.65
C GLN A 401 14.83 -33.52 39.46
N ARG A 402 16.17 -33.60 39.56
CA ARG A 402 17.14 -33.88 38.47
C ARG A 402 18.24 -34.86 38.95
N GLY A 403 18.70 -35.76 38.07
CA GLY A 403 19.83 -36.68 38.26
C GLY A 403 20.92 -36.52 37.19
N LYS A 404 22.13 -37.01 37.47
CA LYS A 404 23.41 -36.83 36.73
C LYS A 404 23.46 -37.51 35.34
N ARG A 405 24.32 -37.00 34.46
CA ARG A 405 24.17 -37.04 32.98
C ARG A 405 25.42 -37.40 32.16
N GLN A 406 25.14 -37.83 30.93
CA GLN A 406 26.06 -38.18 29.84
C GLN A 406 25.78 -37.23 28.66
N VAL A 407 26.82 -36.64 28.05
CA VAL A 407 26.71 -35.66 26.95
C VAL A 407 26.23 -36.37 25.67
N MET A 408 25.18 -35.86 25.04
CA MET A 408 24.54 -36.43 23.85
C MET A 408 24.16 -35.31 22.86
N ASP A 409 24.23 -35.59 21.55
CA ASP A 409 23.86 -34.62 20.52
C ASP A 409 22.35 -34.41 20.44
N ARG A 410 21.94 -33.20 20.08
CA ARG A 410 20.54 -32.78 19.90
C ARG A 410 20.29 -32.34 18.47
N LEU A 411 19.27 -32.93 17.84
CA LEU A 411 18.85 -32.63 16.46
C LEU A 411 17.52 -31.89 16.44
N LEU A 412 17.47 -30.79 15.70
CA LEU A 412 16.26 -30.10 15.28
C LEU A 412 15.98 -30.37 13.79
N CYS A 413 14.76 -30.77 13.46
CA CYS A 413 14.29 -30.97 12.09
C CYS A 413 13.10 -30.04 11.80
N LEU A 414 13.23 -29.25 10.74
CA LEU A 414 12.25 -28.24 10.32
C LEU A 414 11.67 -28.64 8.95
N ASP A 415 10.37 -28.92 8.93
CA ASP A 415 9.70 -29.35 7.71
C ASP A 415 9.56 -28.23 6.67
N GLY A 416 9.37 -28.61 5.40
CA GLY A 416 8.94 -27.68 4.36
C GLY A 416 7.45 -27.33 4.45
N GLY A 417 7.06 -26.25 3.78
CA GLY A 417 5.66 -25.79 3.78
C GLY A 417 5.39 -24.34 3.39
N GLY A 418 6.27 -23.69 2.63
CA GLY A 418 6.05 -22.33 2.12
C GLY A 418 5.93 -21.26 3.22
N ILE A 419 4.96 -20.37 3.12
CA ILE A 419 4.72 -19.30 4.12
C ILE A 419 4.33 -19.82 5.50
N LYS A 420 3.82 -21.07 5.57
CA LYS A 420 3.50 -21.75 6.83
C LYS A 420 4.71 -22.02 7.71
N GLY A 421 5.93 -21.74 7.24
CA GLY A 421 7.11 -21.65 8.11
C GLY A 421 6.92 -20.72 9.33
N LEU A 422 5.96 -19.79 9.27
CA LEU A 422 5.48 -19.02 10.43
C LEU A 422 5.06 -19.90 11.63
N VAL A 423 4.47 -21.07 11.38
CA VAL A 423 4.10 -22.04 12.43
C VAL A 423 5.36 -22.58 13.14
N LEU A 424 6.40 -22.90 12.37
CA LEU A 424 7.70 -23.34 12.92
C LEU A 424 8.31 -22.24 13.78
N ILE A 425 8.33 -21.00 13.27
CA ILE A 425 8.84 -19.84 14.00
C ILE A 425 8.09 -19.67 15.32
N GLN A 426 6.76 -19.76 15.32
CA GLN A 426 5.96 -19.59 16.52
C GLN A 426 6.23 -20.67 17.58
N MET A 427 6.41 -21.93 17.16
CA MET A 427 6.81 -23.01 18.07
C MET A 427 8.23 -22.81 18.61
N LEU A 428 9.17 -22.33 17.79
CA LEU A 428 10.53 -22.01 18.21
C LEU A 428 10.56 -20.85 19.21
N ILE A 429 9.79 -19.77 18.99
CA ILE A 429 9.63 -18.65 19.96
C ILE A 429 9.17 -19.19 21.32
N ALA A 430 8.17 -20.07 21.32
CA ALA A 430 7.67 -20.65 22.56
C ALA A 430 8.72 -21.53 23.24
N LEU A 431 9.47 -22.33 22.48
CA LEU A 431 10.57 -23.14 23.03
C LEU A 431 11.70 -22.28 23.60
N GLU A 432 12.12 -21.22 22.91
CA GLU A 432 13.12 -20.25 23.39
C GLU A 432 12.66 -19.58 24.70
N LYS A 433 11.37 -19.23 24.79
CA LYS A 433 10.79 -18.63 25.99
C LYS A 433 10.82 -19.58 27.19
N GLU A 434 10.48 -20.86 27.01
CA GLU A 434 10.52 -21.85 28.09
C GLU A 434 11.96 -22.26 28.45
N ALA A 435 12.89 -22.27 27.49
CA ALA A 435 14.28 -22.63 27.72
C ALA A 435 15.15 -21.46 28.23
N GLY A 436 14.73 -20.22 28.00
CA GLY A 436 15.51 -19.01 28.33
C GLY A 436 16.81 -18.86 27.54
N ARG A 437 16.97 -19.58 26.42
CA ARG A 437 18.15 -19.57 25.55
C ARG A 437 17.73 -19.59 24.07
N PRO A 438 18.51 -18.99 23.16
CA PRO A 438 18.19 -18.99 21.74
C PRO A 438 18.30 -20.40 21.13
N THR A 439 17.50 -20.68 20.10
CA THR A 439 17.41 -21.99 19.43
C THR A 439 18.78 -22.51 18.98
N ARG A 440 19.65 -21.61 18.49
CA ARG A 440 21.02 -21.92 18.04
C ARG A 440 21.89 -22.57 19.13
N GLU A 441 21.58 -22.32 20.40
CA GLU A 441 22.32 -22.89 21.55
C GLU A 441 21.68 -24.17 22.12
N LEU A 442 20.45 -24.49 21.71
CA LEU A 442 19.70 -25.64 22.19
C LEU A 442 19.99 -26.92 21.41
N PHE A 443 20.51 -26.78 20.19
CA PHE A 443 20.69 -27.90 19.25
C PHE A 443 22.09 -27.90 18.66
N ASP A 444 22.65 -29.10 18.48
CA ASP A 444 23.97 -29.33 17.89
C ASP A 444 23.88 -29.54 16.37
N TRP A 445 22.73 -30.07 15.93
CA TRP A 445 22.37 -30.31 14.54
C TRP A 445 21.04 -29.66 14.20
N VAL A 446 20.96 -29.01 13.04
CA VAL A 446 19.72 -28.43 12.51
C VAL A 446 19.53 -28.87 11.06
N SER A 447 18.39 -29.48 10.76
CA SER A 447 18.01 -29.89 9.41
C SER A 447 16.76 -29.15 8.97
N GLY A 448 16.70 -28.78 7.69
CA GLY A 448 15.56 -28.06 7.14
C GLY A 448 15.27 -28.36 5.68
N THR A 449 13.99 -28.35 5.33
CA THR A 449 13.52 -28.47 3.95
C THR A 449 12.71 -27.26 3.55
N SER A 450 12.87 -26.74 2.33
CA SER A 450 12.12 -25.59 1.82
C SER A 450 12.19 -24.39 2.77
N THR A 451 11.06 -23.91 3.26
CA THR A 451 10.98 -22.87 4.31
C THR A 451 11.73 -23.23 5.59
N GLY A 452 11.69 -24.50 6.03
CA GLY A 452 12.48 -25.00 7.16
C GLY A 452 13.98 -24.94 6.88
N GLY A 453 14.40 -25.06 5.62
CA GLY A 453 15.78 -24.86 5.17
C GLY A 453 16.22 -23.39 5.31
N ILE A 454 15.36 -22.45 4.89
CA ILE A 454 15.60 -21.01 5.08
C ILE A 454 15.70 -20.68 6.59
N LEU A 455 14.83 -21.24 7.42
CA LEU A 455 14.86 -21.05 8.87
C LEU A 455 16.09 -21.69 9.53
N ALA A 456 16.48 -22.89 9.11
CA ALA A 456 17.70 -23.54 9.60
C ALA A 456 18.93 -22.67 9.35
N LEU A 457 19.04 -22.11 8.14
CA LEU A 457 20.09 -21.15 7.78
C LEU A 457 20.00 -19.86 8.62
N ALA A 458 18.80 -19.34 8.86
CA ALA A 458 18.63 -18.16 9.71
C ALA A 458 19.02 -18.38 11.17
N ILE A 459 18.69 -19.56 11.74
CA ILE A 459 19.08 -19.96 13.10
C ILE A 459 20.60 -19.98 13.22
N ILE A 460 21.31 -20.60 12.26
CA ILE A 460 22.77 -20.64 12.33
C ILE A 460 23.39 -19.26 12.12
N HIS A 461 22.76 -18.34 11.41
CA HIS A 461 23.24 -16.96 11.33
C HIS A 461 22.86 -16.10 12.56
N GLY A 462 22.27 -16.69 13.61
CA GLY A 462 21.99 -16.01 14.88
C GLY A 462 20.81 -15.04 14.80
N LYS A 463 19.92 -15.19 13.81
CA LYS A 463 18.74 -14.34 13.67
C LYS A 463 17.68 -14.73 14.70
N SER A 464 17.09 -13.73 15.37
CA SER A 464 16.05 -14.00 16.37
C SER A 464 14.76 -14.49 15.72
N MET A 465 14.02 -15.36 16.41
CA MET A 465 12.77 -15.90 15.87
C MET A 465 11.69 -14.82 15.71
N GLU A 466 11.64 -13.84 16.60
CA GLU A 466 10.74 -12.68 16.47
C GLU A 466 11.02 -11.86 15.21
N TYR A 467 12.30 -11.63 14.91
CA TYR A 467 12.71 -10.97 13.67
C TYR A 467 12.27 -11.79 12.46
N LEU A 468 12.45 -13.11 12.48
CA LEU A 468 12.08 -14.00 11.38
C LEU A 468 10.57 -14.03 11.14
N ARG A 469 9.75 -13.99 12.20
CA ARG A 469 8.29 -13.88 12.07
C ARG A 469 7.92 -12.64 11.29
N CYS A 470 8.41 -11.48 11.72
CA CYS A 470 8.17 -10.21 11.04
C CYS A 470 8.73 -10.20 9.61
N LEU A 471 9.90 -10.81 9.41
CA LEU A 471 10.54 -10.94 8.10
C LEU A 471 9.68 -11.75 7.12
N TYR A 472 9.05 -12.84 7.56
CA TYR A 472 8.17 -13.65 6.72
C TYR A 472 6.91 -12.90 6.28
N PHE A 473 6.31 -12.12 7.18
CA PHE A 473 5.18 -11.24 6.84
C PHE A 473 5.58 -10.15 5.84
N ARG A 474 6.81 -9.64 5.86
CA ARG A 474 7.31 -8.70 4.84
C ARG A 474 7.66 -9.42 3.53
N MET A 475 8.24 -10.62 3.63
CA MET A 475 8.66 -11.43 2.48
C MET A 475 7.47 -11.83 1.61
N LYS A 476 6.35 -12.28 2.20
CA LYS A 476 5.17 -12.70 1.42
C LYS A 476 4.66 -11.58 0.50
N GLU A 477 4.70 -10.34 0.98
CA GLU A 477 4.24 -9.18 0.22
C GLU A 477 5.18 -8.87 -0.94
N GLN A 478 6.48 -9.14 -0.81
CA GLN A 478 7.49 -8.87 -1.84
C GLN A 478 7.60 -9.99 -2.87
N VAL A 479 7.47 -11.24 -2.42
CA VAL A 479 7.76 -12.43 -3.23
C VAL A 479 6.54 -12.93 -4.01
N PHE A 480 5.34 -12.91 -3.42
CA PHE A 480 4.14 -13.46 -4.05
C PHE A 480 3.34 -12.39 -4.82
N LYS A 481 4.02 -11.66 -5.71
CA LYS A 481 3.40 -10.68 -6.59
C LYS A 481 3.24 -11.23 -8.02
N GLY A 482 2.06 -11.08 -8.60
CA GLY A 482 1.77 -11.51 -9.98
C GLY A 482 1.16 -12.91 -10.06
N SER A 483 1.32 -13.56 -11.21
CA SER A 483 0.79 -14.90 -11.49
C SER A 483 1.87 -15.99 -11.37
N ARG A 484 1.45 -17.21 -11.05
CA ARG A 484 2.37 -18.36 -11.00
C ARG A 484 2.78 -18.82 -12.41
N PRO A 485 4.04 -19.27 -12.59
CA PRO A 485 5.14 -19.24 -11.62
C PRO A 485 5.66 -17.81 -11.42
N TYR A 486 5.97 -17.46 -10.18
CA TYR A 486 6.46 -16.13 -9.80
C TYR A 486 7.87 -15.87 -10.34
N GLU A 487 8.18 -14.59 -10.53
CA GLU A 487 9.55 -14.16 -10.83
C GLU A 487 10.49 -14.56 -9.70
N SER A 488 11.68 -15.05 -10.05
CA SER A 488 12.65 -15.53 -9.04
C SER A 488 13.46 -14.40 -8.40
N ALA A 489 13.57 -13.24 -9.07
CA ALA A 489 14.39 -12.13 -8.61
C ALA A 489 13.98 -11.60 -7.21
N PRO A 490 12.70 -11.36 -6.89
CA PRO A 490 12.33 -10.89 -5.55
C PRO A 490 12.77 -11.84 -4.42
N LEU A 491 12.60 -13.16 -4.60
CA LEU A 491 13.04 -14.14 -3.61
C LEU A 491 14.57 -14.22 -3.52
N GLU A 492 15.27 -14.17 -4.67
CA GLU A 492 16.73 -14.21 -4.69
C GLU A 492 17.34 -12.97 -4.03
N ASP A 493 16.84 -11.77 -4.34
CA ASP A 493 17.35 -10.53 -3.78
C ASP A 493 17.02 -10.41 -2.29
N PHE A 494 15.85 -10.90 -1.88
CA PHE A 494 15.52 -11.09 -0.47
C PHE A 494 16.55 -12.00 0.23
N LEU A 495 16.83 -13.19 -0.32
CA LEU A 495 17.77 -14.13 0.28
C LEU A 495 19.21 -13.58 0.31
N LYS A 496 19.64 -12.85 -0.73
CA LYS A 496 20.94 -12.17 -0.77
C LYS A 496 21.04 -11.06 0.28
N LYS A 497 19.99 -10.26 0.44
CA LYS A 497 19.92 -9.20 1.47
C LYS A 497 20.00 -9.81 2.87
N GLU A 498 19.31 -10.92 3.09
CA GLU A 498 19.21 -11.53 4.41
C GLU A 498 20.46 -12.36 4.78
N PHE A 499 21.03 -13.13 3.86
CA PHE A 499 22.16 -14.02 4.15
C PHE A 499 23.51 -13.48 3.70
N GLY A 500 23.53 -12.40 2.90
CA GLY A 500 24.71 -11.89 2.22
C GLY A 500 24.95 -12.58 0.89
N GLU A 501 25.34 -11.81 -0.13
CA GLU A 501 25.53 -12.30 -1.49
C GLU A 501 26.69 -13.29 -1.64
N ASN A 502 27.76 -13.09 -0.84
CA ASN A 502 29.00 -13.85 -0.90
C ASN A 502 29.21 -14.80 0.30
N THR A 503 28.24 -14.87 1.22
CA THR A 503 28.34 -15.71 2.40
C THR A 503 28.28 -17.17 2.02
N LYS A 504 29.26 -17.94 2.49
CA LYS A 504 29.43 -19.36 2.21
C LYS A 504 28.86 -20.21 3.33
N MET A 505 28.44 -21.43 3.00
CA MET A 505 27.88 -22.38 3.98
C MET A 505 28.84 -22.63 5.14
N THR A 506 30.15 -22.74 4.88
CA THR A 506 31.18 -23.04 5.89
C THR A 506 31.64 -21.83 6.72
N ASP A 507 31.11 -20.62 6.46
CA ASP A 507 31.43 -19.42 7.25
C ASP A 507 30.89 -19.55 8.69
N VAL A 508 29.85 -20.35 8.89
CA VAL A 508 29.33 -20.75 10.20
C VAL A 508 29.56 -22.24 10.39
N ARG A 509 30.34 -22.63 11.40
CA ARG A 509 30.71 -24.05 11.63
C ARG A 509 29.85 -24.80 12.65
N TYR A 510 29.15 -24.08 13.52
CA TYR A 510 28.30 -24.65 14.55
C TYR A 510 27.04 -23.78 14.70
N PRO A 511 25.84 -24.34 14.95
CA PRO A 511 25.55 -25.77 14.90
C PRO A 511 25.70 -26.31 13.47
N ARG A 512 25.78 -27.64 13.33
CA ARG A 512 25.90 -28.28 12.02
C ARG A 512 24.55 -28.22 11.31
N VAL A 513 24.53 -27.76 10.07
CA VAL A 513 23.29 -27.52 9.30
C VAL A 513 23.19 -28.46 8.10
N MET A 514 21.97 -28.93 7.84
CA MET A 514 21.60 -29.72 6.67
C MET A 514 20.39 -29.07 5.99
N VAL A 515 20.50 -28.79 4.69
CA VAL A 515 19.39 -28.24 3.91
C VAL A 515 19.15 -29.13 2.69
N THR A 516 17.93 -29.66 2.59
CA THR A 516 17.58 -30.64 1.55
C THR A 516 17.16 -29.97 0.25
N SER A 517 17.45 -30.61 -0.88
CA SER A 517 17.00 -30.20 -2.22
C SER A 517 17.00 -31.41 -3.15
N VAL A 518 16.20 -31.38 -4.21
CA VAL A 518 16.21 -32.42 -5.23
C VAL A 518 17.12 -32.01 -6.37
N LEU A 519 18.08 -32.89 -6.68
CA LEU A 519 18.97 -32.78 -7.82
C LEU A 519 18.25 -33.35 -9.05
N ALA A 520 17.77 -32.43 -9.89
CA ALA A 520 16.86 -32.71 -11.00
C ALA A 520 17.55 -32.66 -12.38
N ASP A 521 18.87 -32.56 -12.45
CA ASP A 521 19.65 -32.71 -13.69
C ASP A 521 19.79 -34.17 -14.17
N ARG A 522 19.17 -35.11 -13.44
CA ARG A 522 19.26 -36.56 -13.63
C ARG A 522 17.91 -37.22 -13.40
N HIS A 523 17.74 -38.41 -13.99
CA HIS A 523 16.57 -39.26 -13.78
C HIS A 523 17.02 -40.71 -13.50
N PRO A 524 16.64 -41.32 -12.37
CA PRO A 524 15.83 -40.75 -11.27
C PRO A 524 16.48 -39.54 -10.59
N GLY A 525 15.68 -38.61 -10.07
CA GLY A 525 16.19 -37.47 -9.31
C GLY A 525 16.77 -37.93 -7.96
N GLU A 526 17.81 -37.26 -7.48
CA GLU A 526 18.53 -37.65 -6.26
C GLU A 526 18.37 -36.59 -5.16
N LEU A 527 18.41 -37.02 -3.89
CA LEU A 527 18.44 -36.10 -2.75
C LEU A 527 19.84 -35.48 -2.64
N HIS A 528 19.89 -34.15 -2.60
CA HIS A 528 21.09 -33.38 -2.29
C HIS A 528 20.94 -32.69 -0.92
N ILE A 529 22.00 -32.75 -0.12
CA ILE A 529 22.08 -32.07 1.17
C ILE A 529 23.17 -31.00 1.08
N PHE A 530 22.75 -29.73 1.14
CA PHE A 530 23.64 -28.60 1.39
C PHE A 530 24.02 -28.60 2.87
N ARG A 531 25.31 -28.41 3.18
CA ARG A 531 25.83 -28.56 4.54
C ARG A 531 26.98 -27.59 4.81
N ASN A 532 27.20 -27.26 6.08
CA ASN A 532 28.33 -26.41 6.52
C ASN A 532 29.54 -27.19 7.05
N TYR A 533 29.52 -28.51 6.91
CA TYR A 533 30.59 -29.44 7.27
C TYR A 533 30.91 -30.36 6.10
N ASP A 534 32.05 -31.06 6.18
CA ASP A 534 32.49 -31.94 5.10
C ASP A 534 31.58 -33.17 4.94
N PRO A 535 31.26 -33.59 3.71
CA PRO A 535 30.47 -34.79 3.46
C PRO A 535 31.07 -36.03 4.14
N PRO A 536 30.24 -36.96 4.64
CA PRO A 536 30.72 -38.26 5.10
C PRO A 536 31.51 -38.98 3.99
N SER A 537 32.74 -39.41 4.28
CA SER A 537 33.68 -40.03 3.32
C SER A 537 33.37 -41.50 2.96
N ILE A 538 32.16 -41.98 3.28
CA ILE A 538 31.79 -43.38 3.13
C ILE A 538 31.71 -43.76 1.65
N HIS A 539 32.60 -44.65 1.21
CA HIS A 539 32.50 -45.26 -0.11
C HIS A 539 31.28 -46.19 -0.17
N ARG A 540 30.34 -45.85 -1.04
CA ARG A 540 29.24 -46.73 -1.47
C ARG A 540 29.34 -46.94 -2.96
N GLU A 541 28.97 -48.14 -3.41
CA GLU A 541 28.72 -48.36 -4.84
C GLU A 541 27.61 -47.40 -5.30
N PRO A 542 27.77 -46.74 -6.46
CA PRO A 542 26.77 -45.83 -6.97
C PRO A 542 25.46 -46.61 -7.20
N PRO A 543 24.30 -46.08 -6.75
CA PRO A 543 23.03 -46.79 -6.83
C PRO A 543 22.56 -47.01 -8.28
N TYR A 544 23.08 -46.23 -9.22
CA TYR A 544 22.73 -46.28 -10.64
C TYR A 544 23.98 -46.31 -11.51
N ALA A 545 23.97 -47.14 -12.55
CA ALA A 545 24.96 -47.08 -13.61
C ALA A 545 24.67 -45.85 -14.49
N THR A 546 25.63 -44.92 -14.60
CA THR A 546 25.46 -43.69 -15.36
C THR A 546 26.23 -43.73 -16.67
N THR A 547 25.53 -43.54 -17.79
CA THR A 547 26.15 -43.30 -19.12
C THR A 547 26.32 -41.80 -19.41
N ALA A 548 25.66 -40.93 -18.65
CA ALA A 548 25.72 -39.49 -18.78
C ALA A 548 26.84 -38.88 -17.91
N THR A 549 27.45 -37.79 -18.38
CA THR A 549 28.43 -37.01 -17.60
C THR A 549 27.72 -35.86 -16.90
N PHE A 550 27.61 -35.92 -15.57
CA PHE A 550 27.03 -34.85 -14.77
C PHE A 550 28.08 -33.86 -14.28
N LYS A 551 27.69 -32.59 -14.10
CA LYS A 551 28.57 -31.58 -13.51
C LYS A 551 28.84 -31.95 -12.03
N PRO A 552 30.09 -31.90 -11.54
CA PRO A 552 30.39 -32.25 -10.15
C PRO A 552 29.61 -31.38 -9.15
N LEU A 553 29.39 -31.93 -7.95
CA LEU A 553 28.81 -31.17 -6.85
C LEU A 553 29.82 -30.13 -6.36
N THR A 554 29.35 -28.93 -6.06
CA THR A 554 30.17 -27.89 -5.43
C THR A 554 30.48 -28.31 -4.00
N ILE A 555 31.74 -28.18 -3.59
CA ILE A 555 32.16 -28.45 -2.21
C ILE A 555 31.55 -27.43 -1.25
N PRO A 556 31.29 -27.79 0.03
CA PRO A 556 30.69 -26.89 1.02
C PRO A 556 31.34 -25.49 1.10
N GLN A 557 32.67 -25.41 0.93
CA GLN A 557 33.47 -24.19 1.01
C GLN A 557 33.23 -23.20 -0.16
N GLU A 558 32.53 -23.63 -1.21
CA GLU A 558 32.17 -22.83 -2.38
C GLU A 558 30.65 -22.63 -2.50
N GLN A 559 29.86 -23.29 -1.64
CA GLN A 559 28.41 -23.17 -1.65
C GLN A 559 27.96 -21.86 -0.98
N LEU A 560 27.19 -21.05 -1.70
CA LEU A 560 26.60 -19.83 -1.17
C LEU A 560 25.32 -20.13 -0.38
N VAL A 561 25.17 -19.50 0.78
CA VAL A 561 24.02 -19.71 1.68
C VAL A 561 22.70 -19.38 1.00
N TRP A 562 22.61 -18.21 0.35
CA TRP A 562 21.38 -17.78 -0.32
C TRP A 562 21.00 -18.70 -1.49
N ARG A 563 21.98 -19.31 -2.17
CA ARG A 563 21.71 -20.29 -3.24
C ARG A 563 21.19 -21.60 -2.67
N ALA A 564 21.78 -22.10 -1.59
CA ALA A 564 21.28 -23.29 -0.90
C ALA A 564 19.83 -23.09 -0.42
N ALA A 565 19.54 -21.94 0.18
CA ALA A 565 18.19 -21.53 0.57
C ALA A 565 17.22 -21.51 -0.63
N ARG A 566 17.61 -20.87 -1.74
CA ARG A 566 16.79 -20.76 -2.95
C ARG A 566 16.55 -22.11 -3.61
N SER A 567 17.56 -22.97 -3.67
CA SER A 567 17.49 -24.33 -4.22
C SER A 567 16.56 -25.23 -3.40
N SER A 568 16.60 -25.10 -2.07
CA SER A 568 15.70 -25.84 -1.18
C SER A 568 14.25 -25.35 -1.25
N GLY A 569 14.03 -24.04 -1.36
CA GLY A 569 12.68 -23.43 -1.42
C GLY A 569 12.06 -23.32 -2.82
N ALA A 570 12.64 -23.98 -3.84
CA ALA A 570 12.19 -23.86 -5.23
C ALA A 570 11.00 -24.76 -5.57
N ALA A 571 9.84 -24.52 -4.94
CA ALA A 571 8.64 -25.31 -5.19
C ALA A 571 8.25 -25.21 -6.68
N PRO A 572 8.26 -26.31 -7.47
CA PRO A 572 8.20 -26.25 -8.94
C PRO A 572 6.92 -25.61 -9.51
N THR A 573 5.82 -25.68 -8.76
CA THR A 573 4.53 -25.07 -9.14
C THR A 573 4.46 -23.56 -8.84
N TYR A 574 5.38 -23.05 -8.02
CA TYR A 574 5.42 -21.65 -7.58
C TYR A 574 6.57 -20.89 -8.21
N PHE A 575 7.73 -21.53 -8.35
CA PHE A 575 8.96 -20.91 -8.84
C PHE A 575 9.61 -21.76 -9.92
N ARG A 576 10.36 -21.09 -10.81
CA ARG A 576 11.26 -21.79 -11.74
C ARG A 576 12.39 -22.49 -10.96
N PRO A 577 12.91 -23.61 -11.51
CA PRO A 577 14.06 -24.32 -10.93
C PRO A 577 15.28 -23.41 -10.78
N MET A 578 16.06 -23.61 -9.71
CA MET A 578 17.32 -22.91 -9.50
C MET A 578 18.47 -23.73 -10.08
N GLY A 579 18.80 -23.48 -11.35
CA GLY A 579 19.78 -24.29 -12.08
C GLY A 579 19.34 -25.76 -12.16
N ARG A 580 20.01 -26.63 -11.42
CA ARG A 580 19.75 -28.08 -11.39
C ARG A 580 18.93 -28.57 -10.19
N PHE A 581 18.45 -27.64 -9.37
CA PHE A 581 17.84 -27.94 -8.08
C PHE A 581 16.34 -27.60 -8.07
N LEU A 582 15.55 -28.48 -7.45
CA LEU A 582 14.15 -28.30 -7.10
C LEU A 582 13.96 -28.37 -5.58
N ASP A 583 12.76 -27.99 -5.12
CA ASP A 583 12.40 -28.07 -3.70
C ASP A 583 12.66 -29.46 -3.11
N GLY A 584 13.29 -29.49 -1.94
CA GLY A 584 13.54 -30.73 -1.19
C GLY A 584 12.25 -31.43 -0.77
N GLY A 585 11.11 -30.73 -0.75
CA GLY A 585 9.80 -31.26 -0.42
C GLY A 585 9.36 -32.44 -1.27
N LEU A 586 9.90 -32.60 -2.48
CA LEU A 586 9.59 -33.76 -3.34
C LEU A 586 10.19 -35.09 -2.87
N LEU A 587 11.29 -35.07 -2.09
CA LEU A 587 11.97 -36.28 -1.61
C LEU A 587 12.08 -36.36 -0.08
N ALA A 588 12.24 -35.22 0.59
CA ALA A 588 12.55 -35.13 2.02
C ALA A 588 11.82 -33.95 2.68
N ASN A 589 10.49 -33.81 2.47
CA ASN A 589 9.76 -32.67 3.04
C ASN A 589 9.84 -32.59 4.57
N ASN A 590 9.82 -33.75 5.23
CA ASN A 590 10.25 -33.91 6.61
C ASN A 590 11.67 -34.50 6.61
N PRO A 591 12.71 -33.72 6.93
CA PRO A 591 14.09 -34.18 6.78
C PRO A 591 14.57 -35.08 7.92
N THR A 592 13.69 -35.54 8.82
CA THR A 592 14.10 -36.24 10.05
C THR A 592 14.84 -37.54 9.78
N LEU A 593 14.30 -38.38 8.90
CA LEU A 593 14.93 -39.67 8.56
C LEU A 593 16.25 -39.47 7.82
N ASP A 594 16.30 -38.52 6.89
CA ASP A 594 17.49 -38.18 6.11
C ASP A 594 18.58 -37.59 7.01
N ALA A 595 18.22 -36.71 7.94
CA ALA A 595 19.15 -36.12 8.90
C ALA A 595 19.73 -37.16 9.87
N MET A 596 18.90 -38.06 10.41
CA MET A 596 19.39 -39.16 11.24
C MET A 596 20.34 -40.07 10.46
N THR A 597 20.02 -40.32 9.19
CA THR A 597 20.86 -41.11 8.27
C THR A 597 22.21 -40.42 8.03
N GLU A 598 22.21 -39.11 7.75
CA GLU A 598 23.42 -38.32 7.53
C GLU A 598 24.28 -38.24 8.80
N ILE A 599 23.69 -38.01 9.98
CA ILE A 599 24.42 -37.98 11.26
C ILE A 599 25.08 -39.33 11.55
N HIS A 600 24.35 -40.44 11.33
CA HIS A 600 24.92 -41.77 11.48
C HIS A 600 26.11 -41.98 10.52
N GLN A 601 25.98 -41.57 9.27
CA GLN A 601 27.05 -41.66 8.27
C GLN A 601 28.25 -40.80 8.66
N HIS A 602 28.03 -39.56 9.09
CA HIS A 602 29.07 -38.66 9.57
C HIS A 602 29.83 -39.26 10.75
N ASN A 603 29.11 -39.75 11.76
CA ASN A 603 29.71 -40.40 12.92
C ASN A 603 30.49 -41.67 12.54
N LYS A 604 30.02 -42.44 11.55
CA LYS A 604 30.74 -43.60 11.04
C LYS A 604 32.02 -43.19 10.29
N ALA A 605 31.97 -42.16 9.46
CA ALA A 605 33.13 -41.61 8.76
C ALA A 605 34.21 -41.12 9.74
N LEU A 606 33.83 -40.39 10.80
CA LEU A 606 34.74 -39.96 11.86
C LEU A 606 35.44 -41.15 12.54
N LYS A 607 34.71 -42.23 12.83
CA LYS A 607 35.31 -43.46 13.38
C LYS A 607 36.33 -44.08 12.44
N THR A 608 36.02 -44.15 11.14
CA THR A 608 36.93 -44.73 10.14
C THR A 608 38.17 -43.88 9.90
N GLU A 609 38.06 -42.56 10.08
CA GLU A 609 39.17 -41.60 9.97
C GLU A 609 40.03 -41.53 11.25
N GLY A 610 39.72 -42.34 12.27
CA GLY A 610 40.46 -42.36 13.54
C GLY A 610 40.09 -41.24 14.52
N ARG A 611 39.00 -40.51 14.27
CA ARG A 611 38.49 -39.37 15.07
C ARG A 611 37.29 -39.78 15.94
N ALA A 612 37.40 -40.93 16.61
CA ALA A 612 36.27 -41.53 17.33
C ALA A 612 35.85 -40.72 18.57
N GLU A 613 36.76 -39.92 19.13
CA GLU A 613 36.56 -39.01 20.25
C GLU A 613 35.62 -37.84 19.94
N GLU A 614 35.46 -37.47 18.66
CA GLU A 614 34.54 -36.43 18.22
C GLU A 614 33.09 -36.93 18.08
N VAL A 615 32.88 -38.25 18.16
CA VAL A 615 31.57 -38.87 17.95
C VAL A 615 30.70 -38.73 19.19
N GLN A 616 29.55 -38.09 19.02
CA GLN A 616 28.49 -38.02 20.01
C GLN A 616 27.28 -38.83 19.55
N LYS A 617 26.67 -39.58 20.48
CA LYS A 617 25.42 -40.30 20.19
C LYS A 617 24.27 -39.28 20.19
N LEU A 618 23.35 -39.43 19.24
CA LEU A 618 22.14 -38.62 19.19
C LEU A 618 21.23 -39.00 20.36
N GLY A 619 20.90 -38.05 21.23
CA GLY A 619 20.07 -38.27 22.41
C GLY A 619 18.63 -37.78 22.24
N ILE A 620 18.42 -36.70 21.48
CA ILE A 620 17.11 -36.08 21.29
C ILE A 620 16.95 -35.64 19.82
N VAL A 621 15.77 -35.91 19.27
CA VAL A 621 15.30 -35.43 17.97
C VAL A 621 13.99 -34.66 18.18
N VAL A 622 13.98 -33.40 17.77
CA VAL A 622 12.79 -32.54 17.75
C VAL A 622 12.42 -32.26 16.30
N SER A 623 11.26 -32.75 15.87
CA SER A 623 10.71 -32.52 14.53
C SER A 623 9.52 -31.56 14.62
N LEU A 624 9.60 -30.45 13.89
CA LEU A 624 8.59 -29.40 13.85
C LEU A 624 7.90 -29.37 12.49
N GLY A 625 6.56 -29.46 12.51
CA GLY A 625 5.71 -29.42 11.32
C GLY A 625 5.07 -28.06 11.07
N THR A 626 4.76 -27.77 9.80
CA THR A 626 4.13 -26.50 9.37
C THR A 626 2.61 -26.48 9.56
N GLY A 627 2.07 -27.35 10.41
CA GLY A 627 0.64 -27.49 10.70
C GLY A 627 -0.07 -28.48 9.79
N LYS A 628 -1.02 -29.21 10.38
CA LYS A 628 -1.82 -30.24 9.70
C LYS A 628 -3.11 -29.65 9.17
N PRO A 629 -3.42 -29.78 7.87
CA PRO A 629 -4.72 -29.38 7.34
C PRO A 629 -5.84 -30.25 7.92
N PRO A 630 -7.11 -29.79 7.89
CA PRO A 630 -8.24 -30.64 8.25
C PRO A 630 -8.42 -31.78 7.23
N GLN A 631 -8.89 -32.93 7.70
CA GLN A 631 -9.24 -34.03 6.81
C GLN A 631 -10.55 -33.73 6.07
N VAL A 632 -10.52 -33.84 4.74
CA VAL A 632 -11.68 -33.59 3.87
C VAL A 632 -12.03 -34.86 3.11
N VAL A 633 -13.33 -35.13 2.96
CA VAL A 633 -13.82 -36.27 2.17
C VAL A 633 -13.58 -35.99 0.69
N VAL A 634 -12.90 -36.91 0.01
CA VAL A 634 -12.75 -36.87 -1.45
C VAL A 634 -13.78 -37.82 -2.08
N SER A 635 -14.67 -37.28 -2.91
CA SER A 635 -15.56 -38.11 -3.73
C SER A 635 -14.73 -38.88 -4.76
N SER A 636 -14.88 -40.20 -4.80
CA SER A 636 -14.14 -41.16 -5.65
C SER A 636 -13.54 -40.57 -6.93
N VAL A 637 -12.22 -40.61 -7.04
CA VAL A 637 -11.46 -40.13 -8.20
C VAL A 637 -11.60 -41.13 -9.35
N ASP A 638 -12.64 -40.97 -10.16
CA ASP A 638 -12.91 -41.88 -11.29
C ASP A 638 -12.33 -41.30 -12.59
N VAL A 639 -11.20 -41.84 -13.05
CA VAL A 639 -10.49 -41.37 -14.26
C VAL A 639 -10.70 -42.36 -15.40
N PHE A 640 -11.94 -42.48 -15.89
CA PHE A 640 -12.23 -43.24 -17.10
C PHE A 640 -11.85 -42.46 -18.37
N ARG A 641 -11.47 -43.20 -19.43
CA ARG A 641 -11.26 -42.66 -20.78
C ARG A 641 -12.64 -42.23 -21.34
N PRO A 642 -12.89 -40.94 -21.56
CA PRO A 642 -14.24 -40.43 -21.75
C PRO A 642 -14.80 -40.80 -23.12
N SER A 643 -16.08 -41.19 -23.15
CA SER A 643 -16.82 -41.57 -24.36
C SER A 643 -17.63 -40.42 -24.93
N ASN A 644 -17.91 -39.37 -24.15
CA ASN A 644 -18.71 -38.21 -24.53
C ASN A 644 -18.18 -36.89 -23.92
N PRO A 645 -18.62 -35.71 -24.40
CA PRO A 645 -18.10 -34.41 -23.94
C PRO A 645 -18.38 -34.07 -22.46
N LEU A 646 -19.44 -34.63 -21.87
CA LEU A 646 -19.78 -34.41 -20.45
C LEU A 646 -18.90 -35.26 -19.52
N GLU A 647 -18.58 -36.48 -19.91
CA GLU A 647 -17.59 -37.35 -19.26
C GLU A 647 -16.19 -36.77 -19.37
N LEU A 648 -15.85 -36.12 -20.49
CA LEU A 648 -14.56 -35.46 -20.67
C LEU A 648 -14.32 -34.41 -19.57
N ALA A 649 -15.32 -33.58 -19.24
CA ALA A 649 -15.23 -32.60 -18.16
C ALA A 649 -15.04 -33.26 -16.78
N LYS A 650 -15.75 -34.36 -16.51
CA LYS A 650 -15.59 -35.12 -15.25
C LYS A 650 -14.22 -35.80 -15.16
N SER A 651 -13.73 -36.38 -16.24
CA SER A 651 -12.38 -36.99 -16.31
C SER A 651 -11.28 -35.94 -16.15
N PHE A 652 -11.46 -34.71 -16.65
CA PHE A 652 -10.51 -33.61 -16.41
C PHE A 652 -10.46 -33.19 -14.94
N VAL A 653 -11.61 -33.08 -14.28
CA VAL A 653 -11.67 -32.80 -12.84
C VAL A 653 -11.05 -33.96 -12.05
N GLY A 654 -11.39 -35.21 -12.37
CA GLY A 654 -10.82 -36.40 -11.72
C GLY A 654 -9.29 -36.50 -11.90
N ALA A 655 -8.77 -36.23 -13.10
CA ALA A 655 -7.33 -36.23 -13.35
C ALA A 655 -6.59 -35.11 -12.59
N LYS A 656 -7.22 -33.94 -12.42
CA LYS A 656 -6.68 -32.84 -11.61
C LYS A 656 -6.61 -33.20 -10.13
N GLU A 657 -7.68 -33.76 -9.57
CA GLU A 657 -7.71 -34.22 -8.17
C GLU A 657 -6.71 -35.36 -7.92
N LEU A 658 -6.58 -36.31 -8.86
CA LEU A 658 -5.56 -37.36 -8.79
C LEU A 658 -4.14 -36.76 -8.78
N GLY A 659 -3.89 -35.77 -9.66
CA GLY A 659 -2.62 -35.07 -9.72
C GLY A 659 -2.29 -34.34 -8.42
N LYS A 660 -3.28 -33.65 -7.81
CA LYS A 660 -3.13 -33.01 -6.49
C LYS A 660 -2.79 -34.06 -5.43
N MET A 661 -3.54 -35.16 -5.37
CA MET A 661 -3.32 -36.24 -4.41
C MET A 661 -1.92 -36.88 -4.54
N LEU A 662 -1.39 -37.03 -5.76
CA LEU A 662 -0.02 -37.52 -5.97
C LEU A 662 1.02 -36.56 -5.39
N VAL A 663 0.86 -35.25 -5.62
CA VAL A 663 1.75 -34.23 -5.05
C VAL A 663 1.64 -34.21 -3.53
N ASP A 664 0.43 -34.29 -2.97
CA ASP A 664 0.21 -34.33 -1.53
C ASP A 664 0.87 -35.57 -0.90
N CYS A 665 0.76 -36.74 -1.52
CA CYS A 665 1.46 -37.96 -1.08
C CYS A 665 2.99 -37.84 -1.14
N CYS A 666 3.53 -37.22 -2.19
CA CYS A 666 4.97 -37.01 -2.32
C CYS A 666 5.53 -35.99 -1.34
N THR A 667 4.70 -35.05 -0.89
CA THR A 667 5.10 -33.92 -0.04
C THR A 667 4.57 -34.01 1.39
N ASP A 668 3.91 -35.11 1.78
CA ASP A 668 3.43 -35.32 3.14
C ASP A 668 4.61 -35.33 4.14
N SER A 669 4.44 -34.58 5.23
CA SER A 669 5.46 -34.38 6.27
C SER A 669 5.05 -34.91 7.64
N ASP A 670 3.75 -35.20 7.86
CA ASP A 670 3.22 -35.61 9.16
C ASP A 670 2.84 -37.10 9.22
N GLY A 671 2.52 -37.75 8.09
CA GLY A 671 2.09 -39.15 8.05
C GLY A 671 3.20 -40.16 8.29
N CYS A 672 3.41 -41.07 7.32
CA CYS A 672 4.31 -42.23 7.50
C CYS A 672 5.74 -41.85 7.92
N ALA A 673 6.23 -40.68 7.51
CA ALA A 673 7.57 -40.20 7.87
C ALA A 673 7.75 -40.06 9.39
N VAL A 674 6.74 -39.54 10.08
CA VAL A 674 6.77 -39.34 11.54
C VAL A 674 6.74 -40.67 12.28
N ASP A 675 5.91 -41.62 11.85
CA ASP A 675 5.82 -42.93 12.50
C ASP A 675 7.11 -43.73 12.33
N ARG A 676 7.68 -43.71 11.12
CA ARG A 676 9.01 -44.29 10.87
C ARG A 676 10.05 -43.64 11.78
N ALA A 677 10.17 -42.31 11.78
CA ALA A 677 11.16 -41.62 12.60
C ALA A 677 11.02 -41.94 14.10
N ARG A 678 9.77 -41.99 14.60
CA ARG A 678 9.48 -42.37 15.98
C ARG A 678 9.98 -43.79 16.29
N SER A 679 9.59 -44.78 15.50
CA SER A 679 10.02 -46.17 15.72
C SER A 679 11.53 -46.35 15.66
N TRP A 680 12.21 -45.69 14.71
CA TRP A 680 13.67 -45.74 14.62
C TRP A 680 14.38 -45.03 15.79
N CYS A 681 13.79 -43.95 16.31
CA CYS A 681 14.29 -43.29 17.52
C CYS A 681 14.13 -44.20 18.76
N GLU A 682 12.97 -44.85 18.92
CA GLU A 682 12.73 -45.83 19.98
C GLU A 682 13.73 -46.99 19.93
N MET A 683 14.04 -47.50 18.73
CA MET A 683 15.05 -48.56 18.55
C MET A 683 16.48 -48.14 18.93
N THR A 684 16.79 -46.85 18.92
CA THR A 684 18.14 -46.32 19.17
C THR A 684 18.29 -45.69 20.55
N ASP A 685 17.27 -45.77 21.40
CA ASP A 685 17.14 -45.06 22.67
C ASP A 685 17.29 -43.54 22.52
N THR A 686 16.79 -43.00 21.40
CA THR A 686 16.76 -41.57 21.10
C THR A 686 15.37 -41.01 21.43
N ILE A 687 15.29 -39.90 22.15
CA ILE A 687 14.00 -39.29 22.48
C ILE A 687 13.48 -38.55 21.23
N TYR A 688 12.27 -38.88 20.78
CA TYR A 688 11.63 -38.21 19.63
C TYR A 688 10.44 -37.35 20.05
N HIS A 689 10.46 -36.08 19.68
CA HIS A 689 9.35 -35.15 19.85
C HIS A 689 8.86 -34.65 18.48
N ARG A 690 7.58 -34.86 18.17
CA ARG A 690 6.91 -34.27 17.01
C ARG A 690 5.92 -33.20 17.49
N LEU A 691 6.10 -31.97 17.03
CA LEU A 691 5.15 -30.88 17.26
C LEU A 691 4.62 -30.38 15.91
N SER A 692 3.31 -30.45 15.73
CA SER A 692 2.62 -29.95 14.53
C SER A 692 1.16 -29.66 14.92
N PRO A 693 0.71 -28.39 14.91
CA PRO A 693 -0.64 -28.02 15.32
C PRO A 693 -1.68 -28.52 14.31
N GLN A 694 -2.90 -28.76 14.77
CA GLN A 694 -4.03 -28.97 13.87
C GLN A 694 -4.58 -27.61 13.44
N LEU A 695 -4.66 -27.39 12.13
CA LEU A 695 -5.24 -26.17 11.56
C LEU A 695 -6.73 -26.35 11.31
N SER A 696 -7.50 -25.27 11.43
CA SER A 696 -8.95 -25.27 11.12
C SER A 696 -9.25 -25.30 9.63
N GLN A 697 -8.33 -24.81 8.81
CA GLN A 697 -8.48 -24.72 7.35
C GLN A 697 -7.18 -25.06 6.60
N GLU A 698 -7.29 -25.36 5.30
CA GLU A 698 -6.15 -25.54 4.42
C GLU A 698 -5.53 -24.18 4.10
N VAL A 699 -4.34 -23.91 4.66
CA VAL A 699 -3.55 -22.72 4.34
C VAL A 699 -2.60 -23.02 3.18
N MET A 700 -2.70 -22.22 2.12
CA MET A 700 -1.88 -22.38 0.91
C MET A 700 -0.41 -21.99 1.14
N LEU A 701 0.50 -22.52 0.33
CA LEU A 701 1.95 -22.30 0.47
C LEU A 701 2.38 -20.84 0.22
N ASP A 702 1.59 -20.08 -0.54
CA ASP A 702 1.77 -18.68 -0.92
C ASP A 702 0.66 -17.77 -0.35
N GLU A 703 0.05 -18.16 0.77
CA GLU A 703 -0.96 -17.32 1.43
C GLU A 703 -0.39 -15.93 1.78
N VAL A 704 -1.15 -14.89 1.43
CA VAL A 704 -0.75 -13.48 1.61
C VAL A 704 -1.67 -12.73 2.59
N SER A 705 -2.83 -13.28 2.93
CA SER A 705 -3.79 -12.66 3.84
C SER A 705 -3.27 -12.66 5.28
N ASP A 706 -3.10 -11.45 5.84
CA ASP A 706 -2.65 -11.29 7.23
C ASP A 706 -3.64 -11.91 8.21
N ALA A 707 -4.94 -11.80 7.96
CA ALA A 707 -5.97 -12.39 8.82
C ALA A 707 -5.83 -13.92 8.90
N VAL A 708 -5.69 -14.60 7.75
CA VAL A 708 -5.54 -16.07 7.68
C VAL A 708 -4.26 -16.52 8.38
N LEU A 709 -3.15 -15.82 8.13
CA LEU A 709 -1.87 -16.15 8.76
C LEU A 709 -1.88 -15.88 10.27
N VAL A 710 -2.53 -14.82 10.73
CA VAL A 710 -2.71 -14.53 12.16
C VAL A 710 -3.58 -15.58 12.83
N ASP A 711 -4.66 -16.02 12.19
CA ASP A 711 -5.50 -17.10 12.72
C ASP A 711 -4.75 -18.43 12.82
N MET A 712 -3.95 -18.78 11.78
CA MET A 712 -3.06 -19.94 11.82
C MET A 712 -2.05 -19.86 12.98
N LEU A 713 -1.47 -18.68 13.22
CA LEU A 713 -0.55 -18.45 14.33
C LEU A 713 -1.26 -18.48 15.70
N TRP A 714 -2.50 -17.99 15.75
CA TRP A 714 -3.35 -18.05 16.94
C TRP A 714 -3.68 -19.50 17.31
N GLU A 715 -4.05 -20.33 16.34
CA GLU A 715 -4.28 -21.77 16.54
C GLU A 715 -3.01 -22.46 17.02
N THR A 716 -1.86 -22.10 16.45
CA THR A 716 -0.55 -22.59 16.92
C THR A 716 -0.30 -22.18 18.37
N GLN A 717 -0.64 -20.95 18.75
CA GLN A 717 -0.52 -20.47 20.14
C GLN A 717 -1.44 -21.23 21.09
N MET A 718 -2.67 -21.57 20.67
CA MET A 718 -3.60 -22.39 21.46
C MET A 718 -3.08 -23.82 21.62
N TYR A 719 -2.58 -24.44 20.54
CA TYR A 719 -1.92 -25.74 20.59
C TYR A 719 -0.74 -25.76 21.57
N LEU A 720 0.12 -24.74 21.52
CA LEU A 720 1.26 -24.61 22.43
C LEU A 720 0.82 -24.45 23.88
N TYR A 721 -0.27 -23.70 24.10
CA TYR A 721 -0.85 -23.58 25.43
C TYR A 721 -1.34 -24.93 25.98
N GLU A 722 -2.03 -25.73 25.15
CA GLU A 722 -2.45 -27.09 25.52
C GLU A 722 -1.26 -28.03 25.76
N LYS A 723 -0.18 -27.86 25.01
CA LYS A 723 1.05 -28.66 25.09
C LYS A 723 2.13 -28.08 26.01
N ARG A 724 1.80 -27.10 26.85
CA ARG A 724 2.76 -26.40 27.73
C ARG A 724 3.64 -27.32 28.56
N GLU A 725 3.08 -28.42 29.09
CA GLU A 725 3.82 -29.37 29.93
C GLU A 725 4.85 -30.17 29.12
N ILE A 726 4.50 -30.54 27.88
CA ILE A 726 5.43 -31.19 26.95
C ILE A 726 6.55 -30.23 26.57
N LEU A 727 6.21 -28.97 26.27
CA LEU A 727 7.19 -27.94 25.93
C LEU A 727 8.16 -27.66 27.08
N GLN A 728 7.65 -27.54 28.32
CA GLN A 728 8.48 -27.40 29.52
C GLN A 728 9.38 -28.61 29.76
N SER A 729 8.85 -29.82 29.57
CA SER A 729 9.65 -31.03 29.69
C SER A 729 10.73 -31.11 28.62
N LEU A 730 10.42 -30.72 27.38
CA LEU A 730 11.36 -30.67 26.26
C LEU A 730 12.46 -29.65 26.53
N ALA A 731 12.12 -28.41 26.91
CA ALA A 731 13.09 -27.37 27.26
C ALA A 731 14.05 -27.85 28.36
N LYS A 732 13.51 -28.48 29.42
CA LYS A 732 14.34 -29.09 30.46
C LYS A 732 15.24 -30.20 29.91
N GLN A 733 14.75 -31.08 29.05
CA GLN A 733 15.56 -32.14 28.43
C GLN A 733 16.71 -31.58 27.59
N LEU A 734 16.47 -30.51 26.82
CA LEU A 734 17.47 -29.86 25.96
C LEU A 734 18.54 -29.10 26.76
N LEU A 735 18.14 -28.42 27.83
CA LEU A 735 19.05 -27.68 28.71
C LEU A 735 19.88 -28.60 29.57
N ASP A 736 19.25 -29.66 30.05
CA ASP A 736 19.87 -30.38 31.11
C ASP A 736 20.99 -31.31 30.56
N ASN A 737 20.96 -31.73 29.27
CA ASN A 737 21.82 -32.74 28.59
C ASN A 737 23.17 -32.18 28.15
#